data_AF-A0A6L5YQW6-F1
#
_entry.id   AF-A0A6L5YQW6-F1
#
_cell.length_a   1.000
_cell.length_b   1.000
_cell.length_c   1.000
_cell.angle_alpha   90.00
_cell.angle_beta   90.00
_cell.angle_gamma   90.00
#
_symmetry.space_group_name_H-M   'P 1'
#
loop_
_entity.id
_entity.type
_entity.pdbx_description
1 polymer ?
#
loop_
_entity_poly.entity_id
_entity_poly.type
_entity_poly.pdbx_seq_one_letter_code
_entity_poly.pdbx_strand_id
1 'polypeptide(L)'
;MSRTSEEFLKYLDQMKQYDHVLTLLYWDMRTGTPPKGQDGHIKALTHFSMEQFKLERDPKVEEMLETLSQPDEYKQLKPQIQFTVTRMKEELDKRKRIPEQFYEAFVEEQALSESAWEEAKKADDYSIFAPHLEKMIQMTEQMAGYTDPGKDVYDVLVDKYERGMDTKTIDRLFEDLKAELIPLVKEILAAPQPDEKKFTRSIPKAEQEAACELLLDYIGFQKDAGTMAESEHPFTLNFSQDDVRITNHYYDKNAISALYSAIHEGGHAIFEQNVNPDYEGTKAESCEYMGIHESQSRFYENILGRNKNFWVPIYEKLCACIPEYQDISLNEFYHEINHVRNSLIRTEADEVTYCFHIILRYEIEKEIFRNHVPVDRLPEIWRNKMQEYLGICPKSDAEGILQDMHWSDGSFGYFPSYLLGSIYDGMYLEQIEKELGSVDEILASGEIAKITHWLNEKIHRYGSIREPKEVIQAVCGIEVSAAPLIRYFKKKYRRVYRLEEQPKMGILFDMDGTLWDSAENVAKSWDEVVQECGYTQFHIATEDIKGVMGKTMDVIAELLFPGIEPKERAELLQKCGARENGYLREHGGTLYPEIRKTMEKLKEMGYHLYIVSNCQSGYIEAFLDHYQFHDLVEDIECYGNNLKQKGDNIALLTARNDLSDAVYVGDIQGDYDATMHAGLTFIHAAYGFGQIKEKTAAIEAFTELPQIIPSVLPIEKFK
;
A
#
# COMPACT_ATOMS: atom_id res chain seq x y z
N MET A 1 7.95 -32.65 37.99
CA MET A 1 6.55 -32.52 37.59
C MET A 1 5.71 -33.31 38.58
N SER A 2 4.55 -32.81 38.98
CA SER A 2 3.62 -33.56 39.83
C SER A 2 2.97 -34.70 39.02
N ARG A 3 2.43 -35.70 39.72
CA ARG A 3 1.69 -36.80 39.08
C ARG A 3 0.52 -36.29 38.22
N THR A 4 -0.20 -35.28 38.71
CA THR A 4 -1.30 -34.65 37.98
C THR A 4 -0.83 -33.99 36.69
N SER A 5 0.34 -33.33 36.70
CA SER A 5 0.91 -32.75 35.48
C SER A 5 1.24 -33.82 34.44
N GLU A 6 1.77 -34.98 34.84
CA GLU A 6 2.04 -36.09 33.90
C GLU A 6 0.76 -36.72 33.35
N GLU A 7 -0.28 -36.85 34.17
CA GLU A 7 -1.59 -37.34 33.74
C GLU A 7 -2.29 -36.36 32.79
N PHE A 8 -2.16 -35.05 33.03
CA PHE A 8 -2.68 -34.01 32.15
C PHE A 8 -2.02 -33.99 30.78
N LEU A 9 -0.69 -34.15 30.70
CA LEU A 9 0.02 -34.22 29.42
C LEU A 9 -0.44 -35.42 28.56
N LYS A 10 -0.73 -36.57 29.19
CA LYS A 10 -1.32 -37.73 28.48
C LYS A 10 -2.74 -37.44 28.01
N TYR A 11 -3.48 -36.62 28.74
CA TYR A 11 -4.83 -36.20 28.36
C TYR A 11 -4.80 -35.28 27.13
N LEU A 12 -3.87 -34.33 27.10
CA LEU A 12 -3.64 -33.47 25.93
C LEU A 12 -3.27 -34.29 24.69
N ASP A 13 -2.35 -35.26 24.85
CA ASP A 13 -1.99 -36.17 23.75
C ASP A 13 -3.22 -36.92 23.22
N GLN A 14 -4.07 -37.44 24.11
CA GLN A 14 -5.32 -38.09 23.70
C GLN A 14 -6.22 -37.13 22.91
N MET A 15 -6.42 -35.90 23.37
CA MET A 15 -7.23 -34.91 22.64
C MET A 15 -6.64 -34.60 21.25
N LYS A 16 -5.30 -34.46 21.16
CA LYS A 16 -4.58 -34.26 19.91
C LYS A 16 -4.80 -35.39 18.90
N GLN A 17 -4.88 -36.65 19.36
CA GLN A 17 -5.17 -37.77 18.46
C GLN A 17 -6.57 -37.68 17.83
N TYR A 18 -7.57 -37.17 18.55
CA TYR A 18 -8.91 -36.94 17.99
C TYR A 18 -8.90 -35.79 16.99
N ASP A 19 -8.26 -34.69 17.34
CA ASP A 19 -8.11 -33.52 16.47
C ASP A 19 -7.43 -33.91 15.14
N HIS A 20 -6.33 -34.65 15.20
CA HIS A 20 -5.62 -35.14 14.03
C HIS A 20 -6.52 -35.95 13.07
N VAL A 21 -7.37 -36.83 13.60
CA VAL A 21 -8.31 -37.62 12.79
C VAL A 21 -9.39 -36.73 12.17
N LEU A 22 -9.93 -35.77 12.93
CA LEU A 22 -10.94 -34.84 12.43
C LEU A 22 -10.38 -33.97 11.30
N THR A 23 -9.19 -33.41 11.49
CA THR A 23 -8.48 -32.61 10.47
C THR A 23 -8.19 -33.43 9.21
N LEU A 24 -7.82 -34.71 9.36
CA LEU A 24 -7.58 -35.60 8.21
C LEU A 24 -8.87 -35.93 7.45
N LEU A 25 -9.97 -36.21 8.17
CA LEU A 25 -11.28 -36.45 7.56
C LEU A 25 -11.72 -35.22 6.77
N TYR A 26 -11.59 -34.04 7.35
CA TYR A 26 -11.93 -32.78 6.68
C TYR A 26 -11.06 -32.55 5.44
N TRP A 27 -9.74 -32.77 5.54
CA TRP A 27 -8.82 -32.71 4.41
C TRP A 27 -9.26 -33.62 3.25
N ASP A 28 -9.52 -34.90 3.52
CA ASP A 28 -9.92 -35.86 2.47
C ASP A 28 -11.28 -35.49 1.86
N MET A 29 -12.23 -35.05 2.68
CA MET A 29 -13.56 -34.59 2.22
C MET A 29 -13.48 -33.47 1.19
N ARG A 30 -12.46 -32.62 1.26
CA ARG A 30 -12.27 -31.46 0.38
C ARG A 30 -11.31 -31.69 -0.79
N THR A 31 -10.56 -32.80 -0.80
CA THR A 31 -9.50 -33.04 -1.81
C THR A 31 -9.67 -34.35 -2.58
N GLY A 32 -10.12 -35.43 -1.94
CA GLY A 32 -10.09 -36.78 -2.50
C GLY A 32 -11.40 -37.57 -2.42
N THR A 33 -12.29 -37.24 -1.48
CA THR A 33 -13.52 -38.01 -1.24
C THR A 33 -14.46 -37.97 -2.46
N PRO A 34 -14.83 -39.13 -3.03
CA PRO A 34 -15.84 -39.20 -4.08
C PRO A 34 -17.22 -38.74 -3.59
N PRO A 35 -18.11 -38.19 -4.44
CA PRO A 35 -19.42 -37.69 -4.01
C PRO A 35 -20.28 -38.69 -3.21
N LYS A 36 -20.23 -39.99 -3.55
CA LYS A 36 -20.98 -41.04 -2.83
C LYS A 36 -20.35 -41.45 -1.48
N GLY A 37 -19.14 -40.98 -1.19
CA GLY A 37 -18.42 -41.23 0.05
C GLY A 37 -18.65 -40.17 1.14
N GLN A 38 -19.26 -39.04 0.79
CA GLN A 38 -19.46 -37.89 1.69
C GLN A 38 -20.28 -38.27 2.94
N ASP A 39 -21.43 -38.93 2.78
CA ASP A 39 -22.27 -39.37 3.90
C ASP A 39 -21.53 -40.23 4.94
N GLY A 40 -20.57 -41.05 4.49
CA GLY A 40 -19.76 -41.89 5.37
C GLY A 40 -18.80 -41.05 6.21
N HIS A 41 -18.16 -40.06 5.59
CA HIS A 41 -17.25 -39.14 6.28
C HIS A 41 -18.00 -38.22 7.24
N ILE A 42 -19.17 -37.68 6.85
CA ILE A 42 -20.02 -36.85 7.72
C ILE A 42 -20.39 -37.61 9.01
N LYS A 43 -20.78 -38.88 8.90
CA LYS A 43 -21.08 -39.72 10.07
C LYS A 43 -19.87 -39.93 10.97
N ALA A 44 -18.70 -40.17 10.39
CA ALA A 44 -17.46 -40.33 11.14
C ALA A 44 -17.05 -39.02 11.84
N LEU A 45 -17.07 -37.90 11.11
CA LEU A 45 -16.80 -36.56 11.61
C LEU A 45 -17.71 -36.23 12.80
N THR A 46 -19.02 -36.47 12.66
CA THR A 46 -20.00 -36.26 13.74
C THR A 46 -19.66 -37.10 14.96
N HIS A 47 -19.38 -38.40 14.79
CA HIS A 47 -19.03 -39.29 15.89
C HIS A 47 -17.77 -38.83 16.64
N PHE A 48 -16.68 -38.56 15.92
CA PHE A 48 -15.42 -38.14 16.54
C PHE A 48 -15.52 -36.75 17.17
N SER A 49 -16.31 -35.83 16.59
CA SER A 49 -16.59 -34.52 17.19
C SER A 49 -17.33 -34.65 18.52
N MET A 50 -18.28 -35.59 18.62
CA MET A 50 -18.99 -35.85 19.87
C MET A 50 -18.09 -36.51 20.92
N GLU A 51 -17.18 -37.40 20.53
CA GLU A 51 -16.19 -37.96 21.46
C GLU A 51 -15.20 -36.90 21.97
N GLN A 52 -14.72 -36.01 21.10
CA GLN A 52 -13.89 -34.87 21.50
C GLN A 52 -14.65 -33.94 22.46
N PHE A 53 -15.91 -33.61 22.16
CA PHE A 53 -16.75 -32.77 23.02
C PHE A 53 -16.98 -33.39 24.42
N LYS A 54 -17.05 -34.72 24.53
CA LYS A 54 -17.10 -35.41 25.83
C LYS A 54 -15.79 -35.27 26.59
N LEU A 55 -14.64 -35.39 25.92
CA LEU A 55 -13.33 -35.20 26.56
C LEU A 55 -13.16 -33.76 27.07
N GLU A 56 -13.56 -32.77 26.28
CA GLU A 56 -13.52 -31.35 26.68
C GLU A 56 -14.34 -31.03 27.93
N ARG A 57 -15.24 -31.93 28.35
CA ARG A 57 -16.14 -31.77 29.50
C ARG A 57 -15.97 -32.83 30.57
N ASP A 58 -14.96 -33.68 30.44
CA ASP A 58 -14.74 -34.80 31.34
C ASP A 58 -14.48 -34.29 32.78
N PRO A 59 -15.20 -34.77 33.80
CA PRO A 59 -14.91 -34.44 35.20
C PRO A 59 -13.44 -34.68 35.60
N LYS A 60 -12.76 -35.62 34.93
CA LYS A 60 -11.33 -35.87 35.14
C LYS A 60 -10.47 -34.69 34.69
N VAL A 61 -10.75 -34.07 33.54
CA VAL A 61 -9.98 -32.90 33.10
C VAL A 61 -10.25 -31.70 33.99
N GLU A 62 -11.48 -31.55 34.48
CA GLU A 62 -11.83 -30.53 35.47
C GLU A 62 -10.98 -30.66 36.75
N GLU A 63 -10.92 -31.85 37.35
CA GLU A 63 -10.13 -32.11 38.57
C GLU A 63 -8.63 -31.82 38.34
N MET A 64 -8.10 -32.22 37.17
CA MET A 64 -6.72 -31.93 36.79
C MET A 64 -6.47 -30.43 36.67
N LEU A 65 -7.35 -29.70 35.98
CA LEU A 65 -7.24 -28.25 35.79
C LEU A 65 -7.36 -27.48 37.12
N GLU A 66 -8.26 -27.90 38.01
CA GLU A 66 -8.38 -27.32 39.36
C GLU A 66 -7.12 -27.49 40.20
N THR A 67 -6.52 -28.68 40.15
CA THR A 67 -5.26 -28.99 40.85
C THR A 67 -4.10 -28.20 40.26
N LEU A 68 -3.97 -28.20 38.93
CA LEU A 68 -2.88 -27.51 38.22
C LEU A 68 -2.99 -25.98 38.31
N SER A 69 -4.19 -25.46 38.55
CA SER A 69 -4.42 -24.03 38.82
C SER A 69 -4.00 -23.60 40.22
N GLN A 70 -3.68 -24.52 41.14
CA GLN A 70 -3.25 -24.15 42.50
C GLN A 70 -1.90 -23.44 42.45
N PRO A 71 -1.67 -22.37 43.24
CA PRO A 71 -0.48 -21.53 43.11
C PRO A 71 0.86 -22.29 43.19
N ASP A 72 0.94 -23.32 44.03
CA ASP A 72 2.16 -24.12 44.21
C ASP A 72 2.41 -25.08 43.04
N GLU A 73 1.36 -25.63 42.42
CA GLU A 73 1.44 -26.47 41.22
C GLU A 73 1.69 -25.61 39.99
N TYR A 74 0.89 -24.56 39.79
CA TYR A 74 0.92 -23.69 38.63
C TYR A 74 2.31 -23.09 38.40
N LYS A 75 2.97 -22.60 39.46
CA LYS A 75 4.33 -22.01 39.37
C LYS A 75 5.41 -23.02 38.94
N GLN A 76 5.16 -24.32 39.08
CA GLN A 76 6.09 -25.37 38.65
C GLN A 76 5.89 -25.79 37.19
N LEU A 77 4.77 -25.39 36.57
CA LEU A 77 4.46 -25.68 35.18
C LEU A 77 5.29 -24.79 34.24
N LYS A 78 5.62 -25.33 33.07
CA LYS A 78 6.23 -24.53 32.00
C LYS A 78 5.22 -23.47 31.50
N PRO A 79 5.67 -22.31 30.99
CA PRO A 79 4.77 -21.23 30.56
C PRO A 79 3.67 -21.65 29.57
N GLN A 80 3.98 -22.50 28.59
CA GLN A 80 2.99 -22.99 27.62
C GLN A 80 1.92 -23.90 28.25
N ILE A 81 2.29 -24.63 29.31
CA ILE A 81 1.35 -25.46 30.06
C ILE A 81 0.50 -24.59 30.99
N GLN A 82 1.09 -23.54 31.58
CA GLN A 82 0.33 -22.52 32.32
C GLN A 82 -0.74 -21.86 31.43
N PHE A 83 -0.36 -21.46 30.21
CA PHE A 83 -1.29 -20.94 29.21
C PHE A 83 -2.39 -21.95 28.89
N THR A 84 -2.02 -23.20 28.58
CA THR A 84 -2.97 -24.27 28.25
C THR A 84 -3.96 -24.56 29.37
N VAL A 85 -3.48 -24.67 30.61
CA VAL A 85 -4.36 -24.86 31.79
C VAL A 85 -5.33 -23.70 31.94
N THR A 86 -4.85 -22.47 31.74
CA THR A 86 -5.70 -21.26 31.85
C THR A 86 -6.77 -21.26 30.77
N ARG A 87 -6.40 -21.51 29.52
CA ARG A 87 -7.34 -21.55 28.38
C ARG A 87 -8.34 -22.68 28.47
N MET A 88 -7.89 -23.91 28.71
CA MET A 88 -8.79 -25.04 28.83
C MET A 88 -9.77 -24.89 29.98
N LYS A 89 -9.41 -24.18 31.06
CA LYS A 89 -10.34 -23.89 32.15
C LYS A 89 -11.44 -22.90 31.73
N GLU A 90 -11.07 -21.82 31.03
CA GLU A 90 -12.04 -20.88 30.46
C GLU A 90 -12.98 -21.57 29.47
N GLU A 91 -12.44 -22.42 28.60
CA GLU A 91 -13.20 -23.20 27.62
C GLU A 91 -14.11 -24.25 28.27
N LEU A 92 -13.60 -24.98 29.27
CA LEU A 92 -14.38 -25.97 30.01
C LEU A 92 -15.62 -25.32 30.65
N ASP A 93 -15.46 -24.17 31.28
CA ASP A 93 -16.57 -23.42 31.88
C ASP A 93 -17.63 -23.05 30.83
N LYS A 94 -17.21 -22.67 29.62
CA LYS A 94 -18.12 -22.43 28.47
C LYS A 94 -18.78 -23.72 27.99
N ARG A 95 -18.00 -24.76 27.72
CA ARG A 95 -18.46 -26.04 27.17
C ARG A 95 -19.43 -26.76 28.09
N LYS A 96 -19.25 -26.71 29.41
CA LYS A 96 -20.15 -27.34 30.40
C LYS A 96 -21.58 -26.78 30.35
N ARG A 97 -21.76 -25.52 29.94
CA ARG A 97 -23.07 -24.87 29.82
C ARG A 97 -23.86 -25.30 28.58
N ILE A 98 -23.21 -25.94 27.62
CA ILE A 98 -23.83 -26.39 26.38
C ILE A 98 -24.51 -27.76 26.60
N PRO A 99 -25.82 -27.91 26.36
CA PRO A 99 -26.48 -29.21 26.40
C PRO A 99 -25.94 -30.16 25.32
N GLU A 100 -25.68 -31.42 25.66
CA GLU A 100 -25.12 -32.40 24.72
C GLU A 100 -26.02 -32.60 23.48
N GLN A 101 -27.32 -32.75 23.69
CA GLN A 101 -28.31 -32.88 22.61
C GLN A 101 -28.35 -31.66 21.68
N PHE A 102 -28.10 -30.47 22.23
CA PHE A 102 -28.04 -29.26 21.42
C PHE A 102 -26.77 -29.23 20.57
N TYR A 103 -25.62 -29.59 21.14
CA TYR A 103 -24.35 -29.63 20.40
C TYR A 103 -24.38 -30.67 19.26
N GLU A 104 -24.92 -31.86 19.52
CA GLU A 104 -25.10 -32.89 18.49
C GLU A 104 -25.98 -32.37 17.33
N ALA A 105 -27.13 -31.77 17.65
CA ALA A 105 -28.02 -31.20 16.65
C ALA A 105 -27.39 -30.02 15.88
N PHE A 106 -26.53 -29.23 16.54
CA PHE A 106 -25.80 -28.12 15.92
C PHE A 106 -24.79 -28.64 14.89
N VAL A 107 -23.97 -29.63 15.26
CA VAL A 107 -22.97 -30.24 14.35
C VAL A 107 -23.66 -30.90 13.14
N GLU A 108 -24.77 -31.60 13.37
CA GLU A 108 -25.55 -32.18 12.27
C GLU A 108 -26.12 -31.10 11.33
N GLU A 109 -26.66 -30.01 11.88
CA GLU A 109 -27.20 -28.92 11.06
C GLU A 109 -26.13 -28.19 10.27
N GLN A 110 -24.92 -27.97 10.82
CA GLN A 110 -23.80 -27.37 10.09
C GLN A 110 -23.51 -28.14 8.79
N ALA A 111 -23.35 -29.47 8.88
CA ALA A 111 -23.07 -30.31 7.72
C ALA A 111 -24.21 -30.32 6.69
N LEU A 112 -25.47 -30.33 7.16
CA LEU A 112 -26.65 -30.25 6.28
C LEU A 112 -26.75 -28.89 5.58
N SER A 113 -26.50 -27.81 6.32
CA SER A 113 -26.55 -26.43 5.85
C SER A 113 -25.47 -26.15 4.80
N GLU A 114 -24.24 -26.62 5.00
CA GLU A 114 -23.18 -26.57 3.97
C GLU A 114 -23.57 -27.31 2.69
N SER A 115 -24.12 -28.52 2.82
CA SER A 115 -24.58 -29.29 1.67
C SER A 115 -25.70 -28.57 0.90
N ALA A 116 -26.65 -27.97 1.62
CA ALA A 116 -27.74 -27.18 1.05
C ALA A 116 -27.23 -25.89 0.39
N TRP A 117 -26.22 -25.24 0.95
CA TRP A 117 -25.57 -24.08 0.35
C TRP A 117 -24.88 -24.43 -0.97
N GLU A 118 -24.15 -25.55 -1.02
CA GLU A 118 -23.50 -26.00 -2.25
C GLU A 118 -24.53 -26.28 -3.36
N GLU A 119 -25.65 -26.93 -3.00
CA GLU A 119 -26.76 -27.15 -3.92
C GLU A 119 -27.38 -25.83 -4.39
N ALA A 120 -27.68 -24.92 -3.46
CA ALA A 120 -28.25 -23.61 -3.74
C ALA A 120 -27.36 -22.78 -4.68
N LYS A 121 -26.04 -22.76 -4.44
CA LYS A 121 -25.08 -22.04 -5.27
C LYS A 121 -25.01 -22.60 -6.69
N LYS A 122 -25.00 -23.93 -6.83
CA LYS A 122 -25.03 -24.61 -8.14
C LYS A 122 -26.34 -24.38 -8.89
N ALA A 123 -27.46 -24.33 -8.17
CA ALA A 123 -28.79 -24.10 -8.71
C ALA A 123 -29.13 -22.62 -8.94
N ASP A 124 -28.32 -21.70 -8.39
CA ASP A 124 -28.62 -20.26 -8.33
C ASP A 124 -29.99 -19.97 -7.68
N ASP A 125 -30.29 -20.70 -6.58
CA ASP A 125 -31.58 -20.66 -5.90
C ASP A 125 -31.39 -20.54 -4.38
N TYR A 126 -31.45 -19.30 -3.88
CA TYR A 126 -31.33 -19.01 -2.44
C TYR A 126 -32.44 -19.66 -1.60
N SER A 127 -33.60 -19.99 -2.18
CA SER A 127 -34.71 -20.57 -1.42
C SER A 127 -34.41 -21.95 -0.85
N ILE A 128 -33.45 -22.68 -1.44
CA ILE A 128 -32.93 -23.96 -0.94
C ILE A 128 -32.17 -23.74 0.37
N PHE A 129 -31.35 -22.68 0.45
CA PHE A 129 -30.47 -22.41 1.58
C PHE A 129 -31.14 -21.59 2.69
N ALA A 130 -32.08 -20.71 2.36
CA ALA A 130 -32.76 -19.83 3.31
C ALA A 130 -33.26 -20.51 4.61
N PRO A 131 -33.94 -21.68 4.59
CA PRO A 131 -34.39 -22.34 5.82
C PRO A 131 -33.23 -22.87 6.68
N HIS A 132 -32.14 -23.31 6.07
CA HIS A 132 -30.94 -23.76 6.77
C HIS A 132 -30.19 -22.58 7.39
N LEU A 133 -30.06 -21.48 6.65
CA LEU A 133 -29.47 -20.25 7.17
C LEU A 133 -30.25 -19.71 8.38
N GLU A 134 -31.58 -19.70 8.32
CA GLU A 134 -32.42 -19.27 9.44
C GLU A 134 -32.18 -20.13 10.68
N LYS A 135 -32.11 -21.45 10.51
CA LYS A 135 -31.81 -22.38 11.60
C LYS A 135 -30.39 -22.19 12.14
N MET A 136 -29.40 -21.98 11.28
CA MET A 136 -28.02 -21.71 11.69
C MET A 136 -27.89 -20.41 12.48
N ILE A 137 -28.58 -19.33 12.07
CA ILE A 137 -28.61 -18.07 12.82
C ILE A 137 -29.18 -18.30 14.23
N GLN A 138 -30.32 -18.99 14.33
CA GLN A 138 -30.97 -19.29 15.62
C GLN A 138 -30.09 -20.15 16.52
N MET A 139 -29.47 -21.20 15.99
CA MET A 139 -28.60 -22.08 16.78
C MET A 139 -27.29 -21.39 17.16
N THR A 140 -26.74 -20.52 16.32
CA THR A 140 -25.57 -19.68 16.66
C THR A 140 -25.88 -18.72 17.81
N GLU A 141 -27.06 -18.08 17.80
CA GLU A 141 -27.52 -17.24 18.91
C GLU A 141 -27.68 -18.04 20.21
N GLN A 142 -28.27 -19.23 20.13
CA GLN A 142 -28.38 -20.15 21.28
C GLN A 142 -27.00 -20.58 21.80
N MET A 143 -26.06 -20.90 20.90
CA MET A 143 -24.68 -21.27 21.25
C MET A 143 -24.00 -20.14 22.03
N ALA A 144 -24.06 -18.90 21.51
CA ALA A 144 -23.52 -17.72 22.19
C ALA A 144 -24.18 -17.50 23.56
N GLY A 145 -25.49 -17.74 23.67
CA GLY A 145 -26.21 -17.68 24.93
C GLY A 145 -25.74 -18.72 25.97
N TYR A 146 -25.32 -19.91 25.54
CA TYR A 146 -24.72 -20.91 26.43
C TYR A 146 -23.30 -20.54 26.86
N THR A 147 -22.45 -20.12 25.92
CA THR A 147 -21.02 -19.86 26.21
C THR A 147 -20.81 -18.55 26.97
N ASP A 148 -21.57 -17.51 26.63
CA ASP A 148 -21.35 -16.14 27.08
C ASP A 148 -22.68 -15.45 27.47
N PRO A 149 -23.40 -15.96 28.49
CA PRO A 149 -24.73 -15.51 28.86
C PRO A 149 -24.74 -14.04 29.27
N GLY A 150 -25.67 -13.28 28.68
CA GLY A 150 -25.88 -11.86 28.97
C GLY A 150 -24.94 -10.90 28.23
N LYS A 151 -24.06 -11.40 27.36
CA LYS A 151 -23.27 -10.57 26.44
C LYS A 151 -24.03 -10.31 25.14
N ASP A 152 -23.64 -9.26 24.42
CA ASP A 152 -24.09 -9.02 23.05
C ASP A 152 -23.65 -10.17 22.15
N VAL A 153 -24.59 -10.78 21.42
CA VAL A 153 -24.35 -11.99 20.63
C VAL A 153 -23.27 -11.72 19.59
N TYR A 154 -23.31 -10.58 18.91
CA TYR A 154 -22.37 -10.30 17.84
C TYR A 154 -20.95 -10.01 18.34
N ASP A 155 -20.81 -9.31 19.48
CA ASP A 155 -19.50 -9.16 20.13
C ASP A 155 -18.90 -10.52 20.55
N VAL A 156 -19.72 -11.48 21.00
CA VAL A 156 -19.25 -12.85 21.31
C VAL A 156 -18.74 -13.56 20.06
N LEU A 157 -19.43 -13.40 18.93
CA LEU A 157 -19.05 -14.01 17.66
C LEU A 157 -17.75 -13.42 17.11
N VAL A 158 -17.53 -12.11 17.26
CA VAL A 158 -16.24 -11.48 16.92
C VAL A 158 -15.12 -11.94 17.85
N ASP A 159 -15.35 -11.96 19.17
CA ASP A 159 -14.36 -12.37 20.17
C ASP A 159 -13.92 -13.84 20.01
N LYS A 160 -14.78 -14.69 19.43
CA LYS A 160 -14.46 -16.08 19.09
C LYS A 160 -13.28 -16.19 18.11
N TYR A 161 -13.19 -15.29 17.14
CA TYR A 161 -12.17 -15.35 16.08
C TYR A 161 -11.04 -14.35 16.28
N GLU A 162 -11.30 -13.25 16.97
CA GLU A 162 -10.32 -12.22 17.27
C GLU A 162 -10.43 -11.77 18.73
N ARG A 163 -9.93 -12.62 19.62
CA ARG A 163 -10.06 -12.45 21.08
C ARG A 163 -9.62 -11.06 21.55
N GLY A 164 -10.47 -10.43 22.36
CA GLY A 164 -10.22 -9.11 22.92
C GLY A 164 -10.45 -7.95 21.95
N MET A 165 -10.87 -8.22 20.71
CA MET A 165 -11.38 -7.21 19.78
C MET A 165 -12.86 -6.93 20.04
N ASP A 166 -13.28 -5.67 19.88
CA ASP A 166 -14.69 -5.27 20.05
C ASP A 166 -15.22 -4.57 18.79
N THR A 167 -16.54 -4.65 18.58
CA THR A 167 -17.19 -4.05 17.40
C THR A 167 -17.02 -2.54 17.34
N LYS A 168 -16.83 -1.85 18.47
CA LYS A 168 -16.56 -0.41 18.51
C LYS A 168 -15.21 -0.08 17.85
N THR A 169 -14.19 -0.90 18.10
CA THR A 169 -12.87 -0.75 17.49
C THR A 169 -12.94 -1.05 16.00
N ILE A 170 -13.60 -2.15 15.61
CA ILE A 170 -13.78 -2.53 14.20
C ILE A 170 -14.56 -1.45 13.44
N ASP A 171 -15.65 -0.94 14.00
CA ASP A 171 -16.45 0.15 13.40
C ASP A 171 -15.57 1.37 13.09
N ARG A 172 -14.74 1.82 14.04
CA ARG A 172 -13.81 2.93 13.81
C ARG A 172 -12.83 2.64 12.67
N LEU A 173 -12.20 1.47 12.67
CA LEU A 173 -11.22 1.09 11.65
C LEU A 173 -11.85 1.03 10.25
N PHE A 174 -13.06 0.50 10.14
CA PHE A 174 -13.76 0.35 8.87
C PHE A 174 -14.30 1.68 8.35
N GLU A 175 -14.75 2.59 9.22
CA GLU A 175 -15.09 3.96 8.83
C GLU A 175 -13.88 4.74 8.32
N ASP A 176 -12.72 4.62 8.98
CA ASP A 176 -11.47 5.24 8.53
C ASP A 176 -11.09 4.73 7.11
N LEU A 177 -11.22 3.42 6.87
CA LEU A 177 -10.99 2.82 5.54
C LEU A 177 -12.01 3.31 4.50
N LYS A 178 -13.31 3.32 4.81
CA LYS A 178 -14.34 3.79 3.86
C LYS A 178 -14.09 5.24 3.46
N ALA A 179 -13.80 6.10 4.42
CA ALA A 179 -13.58 7.53 4.18
C ALA A 179 -12.44 7.79 3.18
N GLU A 180 -11.38 6.99 3.24
CA GLU A 180 -10.16 7.21 2.45
C GLU A 180 -10.09 6.37 1.16
N LEU A 181 -10.63 5.15 1.17
CA LEU A 181 -10.56 4.24 0.02
C LEU A 181 -11.65 4.48 -1.02
N ILE A 182 -12.85 4.95 -0.62
CA ILE A 182 -13.91 5.26 -1.59
C ILE A 182 -13.46 6.36 -2.58
N PRO A 183 -12.88 7.50 -2.14
CA PRO A 183 -12.32 8.49 -3.06
C PRO A 183 -11.17 7.94 -3.90
N LEU A 184 -10.26 7.16 -3.30
CA LEU A 184 -9.12 6.58 -4.01
C LEU A 184 -9.56 5.66 -5.16
N VAL A 185 -10.54 4.79 -4.92
CA VAL A 185 -11.08 3.88 -5.95
C VAL A 185 -11.74 4.67 -7.08
N LYS A 186 -12.45 5.77 -6.77
CA LYS A 186 -12.98 6.66 -7.81
C LYS A 186 -11.89 7.28 -8.69
N GLU A 187 -10.78 7.71 -8.09
CA GLU A 187 -9.63 8.23 -8.84
C GLU A 187 -8.99 7.14 -9.72
N ILE A 188 -8.78 5.95 -9.17
CA ILE A 188 -8.21 4.80 -9.86
C ILE A 188 -9.07 4.39 -11.07
N LEU A 189 -10.39 4.25 -10.88
CA LEU A 189 -11.32 3.83 -11.94
C LEU A 189 -11.47 4.88 -13.05
N ALA A 190 -11.17 6.15 -12.76
CA ALA A 190 -11.16 7.23 -13.75
C ALA A 190 -9.86 7.30 -14.56
N ALA A 191 -8.78 6.68 -14.08
CA ALA A 191 -7.49 6.63 -14.76
C ALA A 191 -7.46 5.57 -15.88
N PRO A 192 -6.48 5.64 -16.81
CA PRO A 192 -6.29 4.60 -17.82
C PRO A 192 -6.11 3.22 -17.18
N GLN A 193 -6.91 2.25 -17.63
CA GLN A 193 -6.91 0.88 -17.11
C GLN A 193 -5.92 -0.01 -17.89
N PRO A 194 -5.30 -1.02 -17.23
CA PRO A 194 -4.42 -1.99 -17.90
C PRO A 194 -5.21 -2.87 -18.90
N ASP A 195 -4.49 -3.45 -19.88
CA ASP A 195 -5.05 -4.41 -20.84
C ASP A 195 -4.84 -5.85 -20.36
N GLU A 196 -5.89 -6.45 -19.81
CA GLU A 196 -5.87 -7.79 -19.21
C GLU A 196 -5.83 -8.95 -20.24
N LYS A 197 -6.00 -8.67 -21.54
CA LYS A 197 -6.17 -9.73 -22.57
C LYS A 197 -5.04 -10.73 -22.63
N LYS A 198 -3.82 -10.32 -22.27
CA LYS A 198 -2.65 -11.21 -22.24
C LYS A 198 -2.71 -12.22 -21.08
N PHE A 199 -3.47 -11.93 -20.02
CA PHE A 199 -3.57 -12.73 -18.80
C PHE A 199 -4.78 -13.68 -18.81
N THR A 200 -5.71 -13.51 -19.75
CA THR A 200 -6.86 -14.41 -19.97
C THR A 200 -6.61 -15.55 -20.96
N ARG A 201 -5.34 -15.82 -21.29
CA ARG A 201 -4.93 -16.93 -22.16
C ARG A 201 -5.18 -18.26 -21.43
N SER A 202 -5.43 -19.32 -22.20
CA SER A 202 -5.52 -20.67 -21.65
C SER A 202 -4.13 -21.12 -21.21
N ILE A 203 -3.95 -21.44 -19.93
CA ILE A 203 -2.69 -21.91 -19.33
C ILE A 203 -2.90 -23.33 -18.80
N PRO A 204 -2.17 -24.34 -19.31
CA PRO A 204 -2.26 -25.71 -18.82
C PRO A 204 -2.02 -25.82 -17.30
N LYS A 205 -2.83 -26.63 -16.62
CA LYS A 205 -2.72 -26.86 -15.17
C LYS A 205 -1.29 -27.22 -14.72
N ALA A 206 -0.59 -28.08 -15.46
CA ALA A 206 0.78 -28.49 -15.12
C ALA A 206 1.78 -27.33 -15.09
N GLU A 207 1.56 -26.27 -15.88
CA GLU A 207 2.40 -25.08 -15.89
C GLU A 207 2.09 -24.18 -14.69
N GLN A 208 0.81 -24.07 -14.33
CA GLN A 208 0.38 -23.39 -13.11
C GLN A 208 0.93 -24.10 -11.86
N GLU A 209 0.87 -25.43 -11.81
CA GLU A 209 1.46 -26.25 -10.75
C GLU A 209 2.97 -25.99 -10.62
N ALA A 210 3.71 -26.02 -11.73
CA ALA A 210 5.15 -25.75 -11.73
C ALA A 210 5.47 -24.34 -11.22
N ALA A 211 4.64 -23.35 -11.57
CA ALA A 211 4.79 -21.98 -11.08
C ALA A 211 4.44 -21.85 -9.58
N CYS A 212 3.41 -22.54 -9.09
CA CYS A 212 3.05 -22.58 -7.68
C CYS A 212 4.17 -23.23 -6.85
N GLU A 213 4.74 -24.34 -7.34
CA GLU A 213 5.88 -25.01 -6.69
C GLU A 213 7.11 -24.10 -6.57
N LEU A 214 7.41 -23.32 -7.63
CA LEU A 214 8.46 -22.30 -7.62
C LEU A 214 8.19 -21.23 -6.56
N LEU A 215 6.94 -20.76 -6.46
CA LEU A 215 6.56 -19.70 -5.52
C LEU A 215 6.67 -20.17 -4.09
N LEU A 216 6.16 -21.36 -3.76
CA LEU A 216 6.26 -21.97 -2.43
C LEU A 216 7.72 -22.14 -1.99
N ASP A 217 8.58 -22.64 -2.88
CA ASP A 217 10.03 -22.73 -2.62
C ASP A 217 10.65 -21.34 -2.36
N TYR A 218 10.24 -20.34 -3.14
CA TYR A 218 10.80 -19.00 -3.05
C TYR A 218 10.43 -18.28 -1.76
N ILE A 219 9.18 -18.41 -1.30
CA ILE A 219 8.73 -17.75 -0.06
C ILE A 219 9.16 -18.50 1.21
N GLY A 220 9.64 -19.75 1.07
CA GLY A 220 10.24 -20.53 2.14
C GLY A 220 9.30 -21.55 2.79
N PHE A 221 8.28 -22.03 2.08
CA PHE A 221 7.44 -23.12 2.53
C PHE A 221 8.24 -24.43 2.63
N GLN A 222 8.16 -25.13 3.76
CA GLN A 222 8.91 -26.36 4.01
C GLN A 222 8.15 -27.58 3.48
N LYS A 223 8.59 -28.11 2.34
CA LYS A 223 7.93 -29.23 1.63
C LYS A 223 8.11 -30.59 2.29
N ASP A 224 9.06 -30.73 3.20
CA ASP A 224 9.21 -31.90 4.06
C ASP A 224 8.31 -31.85 5.30
N ALA A 225 7.72 -30.70 5.59
CA ALA A 225 6.76 -30.45 6.67
C ALA A 225 5.37 -30.02 6.15
N GLY A 226 5.06 -30.33 4.89
CA GLY A 226 3.81 -29.91 4.27
C GLY A 226 3.62 -30.37 2.84
N THR A 227 2.38 -30.26 2.34
CA THR A 227 2.05 -30.64 0.95
C THR A 227 0.95 -29.75 0.37
N MET A 228 0.85 -29.73 -0.95
CA MET A 228 -0.20 -29.04 -1.70
C MET A 228 -1.12 -30.05 -2.40
N ALA A 229 -2.43 -29.84 -2.31
CA ALA A 229 -3.43 -30.56 -3.10
C ALA A 229 -4.39 -29.59 -3.82
N GLU A 230 -5.33 -30.14 -4.59
CA GLU A 230 -6.37 -29.34 -5.25
C GLU A 230 -7.69 -29.39 -4.47
N SER A 231 -8.38 -28.27 -4.41
CA SER A 231 -9.72 -28.13 -3.82
C SER A 231 -10.53 -27.10 -4.62
N GLU A 232 -11.84 -27.01 -4.36
CA GLU A 232 -12.69 -25.96 -4.96
C GLU A 232 -12.39 -24.56 -4.37
N HIS A 233 -12.04 -24.52 -3.09
CA HIS A 233 -11.72 -23.31 -2.35
C HIS A 233 -10.39 -23.52 -1.64
N PRO A 234 -9.32 -22.79 -2.00
CA PRO A 234 -8.04 -22.87 -1.30
C PRO A 234 -8.18 -22.66 0.20
N PHE A 235 -7.42 -23.45 0.98
CA PHE A 235 -7.34 -23.36 2.44
C PHE A 235 -6.05 -24.02 2.94
N THR A 236 -5.69 -23.69 4.18
CA THR A 236 -4.58 -24.28 4.94
C THR A 236 -5.11 -25.04 6.15
N LEU A 237 -4.57 -26.24 6.41
CA LEU A 237 -4.80 -27.01 7.63
C LEU A 237 -3.48 -27.34 8.32
N ASN A 238 -3.48 -27.27 9.63
CA ASN A 238 -2.35 -27.64 10.48
C ASN A 238 -2.67 -28.93 11.25
N PHE A 239 -1.78 -29.94 11.16
CA PHE A 239 -1.80 -31.14 12.01
C PHE A 239 -0.75 -31.05 13.12
N SER A 240 0.40 -30.47 12.76
CA SER A 240 1.49 -30.05 13.62
C SER A 240 2.40 -29.13 12.78
N GLN A 241 3.36 -28.47 13.42
CA GLN A 241 4.40 -27.71 12.70
C GLN A 241 5.16 -28.53 11.62
N ASP A 242 5.13 -29.87 11.73
CA ASP A 242 5.81 -30.80 10.81
C ASP A 242 4.85 -31.42 9.75
N ASP A 243 3.56 -31.07 9.76
CA ASP A 243 2.58 -31.45 8.73
C ASP A 243 1.53 -30.34 8.59
N VAL A 244 1.84 -29.35 7.75
CA VAL A 244 0.95 -28.24 7.40
C VAL A 244 0.61 -28.33 5.92
N ARG A 245 -0.68 -28.48 5.59
CA ARG A 245 -1.13 -28.77 4.23
C ARG A 245 -1.91 -27.60 3.67
N ILE A 246 -1.67 -27.30 2.41
CA ILE A 246 -2.34 -26.22 1.68
C ILE A 246 -3.08 -26.78 0.48
N THR A 247 -4.14 -26.12 0.04
CA THR A 247 -4.82 -26.46 -1.21
C THR A 247 -4.79 -25.30 -2.20
N ASN A 248 -4.98 -25.61 -3.48
CA ASN A 248 -5.03 -24.62 -4.54
C ASN A 248 -6.14 -24.96 -5.55
N HIS A 249 -6.52 -24.01 -6.39
CA HIS A 249 -7.46 -24.21 -7.48
C HIS A 249 -6.91 -23.62 -8.79
N TYR A 250 -7.04 -24.37 -9.89
CA TYR A 250 -6.46 -24.01 -11.17
C TYR A 250 -7.53 -23.63 -12.19
N TYR A 251 -7.49 -22.38 -12.63
CA TYR A 251 -8.40 -21.87 -13.67
C TYR A 251 -7.70 -21.81 -15.03
N ASP A 252 -8.35 -22.36 -16.06
CA ASP A 252 -7.82 -22.37 -17.43
C ASP A 252 -7.40 -20.97 -17.92
N LYS A 253 -8.20 -19.94 -17.62
CA LYS A 253 -8.01 -18.56 -18.12
C LYS A 253 -7.69 -17.54 -17.04
N ASN A 254 -7.28 -17.99 -15.87
CA ASN A 254 -6.91 -17.12 -14.75
C ASN A 254 -5.80 -17.76 -13.91
N ALA A 255 -4.63 -17.96 -14.52
CA ALA A 255 -3.48 -18.55 -13.83
C ALA A 255 -3.01 -17.70 -12.64
N ILE A 256 -3.21 -16.37 -12.69
CA ILE A 256 -2.87 -15.46 -11.59
C ILE A 256 -3.56 -15.88 -10.29
N SER A 257 -4.83 -16.31 -10.34
CA SER A 257 -5.55 -16.77 -9.15
C SER A 257 -4.84 -17.94 -8.45
N ALA A 258 -4.34 -18.92 -9.21
CA ALA A 258 -3.58 -20.04 -8.65
C ALA A 258 -2.22 -19.60 -8.04
N LEU A 259 -1.53 -18.66 -8.70
CA LEU A 259 -0.25 -18.12 -8.20
C LEU A 259 -0.44 -17.41 -6.85
N TYR A 260 -1.44 -16.54 -6.75
CA TYR A 260 -1.70 -15.80 -5.52
C TYR A 260 -2.31 -16.68 -4.43
N SER A 261 -3.10 -17.69 -4.78
CA SER A 261 -3.56 -18.70 -3.82
C SER A 261 -2.37 -19.48 -3.23
N ALA A 262 -1.37 -19.86 -4.04
CA ALA A 262 -0.17 -20.51 -3.53
C ALA A 262 0.63 -19.62 -2.57
N ILE A 263 0.76 -18.32 -2.86
CA ILE A 263 1.45 -17.38 -1.97
C ILE A 263 0.64 -17.15 -0.69
N HIS A 264 -0.68 -17.02 -0.80
CA HIS A 264 -1.60 -16.79 0.31
C HIS A 264 -1.60 -17.96 1.30
N GLU A 265 -1.93 -19.17 0.82
CA GLU A 265 -1.95 -20.37 1.65
C GLU A 265 -0.54 -20.73 2.13
N GLY A 266 0.48 -20.50 1.29
CA GLY A 266 1.87 -20.64 1.71
C GLY A 266 2.25 -19.73 2.88
N GLY A 267 1.72 -18.49 2.92
CA GLY A 267 1.94 -17.56 4.03
C GLY A 267 1.29 -18.03 5.34
N HIS A 268 0.07 -18.58 5.27
CA HIS A 268 -0.55 -19.27 6.39
C HIS A 268 0.31 -20.45 6.87
N ALA A 269 0.73 -21.30 5.94
CA ALA A 269 1.46 -22.49 6.30
C ALA A 269 2.84 -22.20 6.90
N ILE A 270 3.53 -21.17 6.39
CA ILE A 270 4.81 -20.71 6.95
C ILE A 270 4.65 -20.26 8.39
N PHE A 271 3.55 -19.59 8.76
CA PHE A 271 3.29 -19.27 10.16
C PHE A 271 3.27 -20.55 10.99
N GLU A 272 2.39 -21.49 10.65
CA GLU A 272 2.20 -22.72 11.41
C GLU A 272 3.48 -23.59 11.47
N GLN A 273 4.27 -23.65 10.40
CA GLN A 273 5.57 -24.33 10.34
C GLN A 273 6.66 -23.68 11.23
N ASN A 274 6.46 -22.43 11.66
CA ASN A 274 7.44 -21.67 12.45
C ASN A 274 6.98 -21.41 13.89
N VAL A 275 5.86 -21.98 14.33
CA VAL A 275 5.48 -21.96 15.75
C VAL A 275 6.56 -22.65 16.59
N ASN A 276 6.74 -22.24 17.85
CA ASN A 276 7.77 -22.82 18.71
C ASN A 276 7.52 -24.32 18.97
N PRO A 277 8.49 -25.22 18.68
CA PRO A 277 8.34 -26.66 18.88
C PRO A 277 7.99 -27.06 20.32
N ASP A 278 8.39 -26.26 21.31
CA ASP A 278 8.08 -26.51 22.72
C ASP A 278 6.58 -26.39 23.04
N TYR A 279 5.76 -25.89 22.10
CA TYR A 279 4.32 -25.74 22.23
C TYR A 279 3.54 -26.93 21.67
N GLU A 280 4.20 -27.90 21.04
CA GLU A 280 3.54 -29.07 20.49
C GLU A 280 2.64 -29.79 21.53
N GLY A 281 1.41 -30.10 21.15
CA GLY A 281 0.40 -30.75 21.98
C GLY A 281 -0.19 -29.85 23.06
N THR A 282 -0.04 -28.53 22.93
CA THR A 282 -0.56 -27.54 23.86
C THR A 282 -1.47 -26.55 23.13
N LYS A 283 -2.28 -25.78 23.85
CA LYS A 283 -3.13 -24.73 23.26
C LYS A 283 -2.35 -23.59 22.58
N ALA A 284 -1.03 -23.57 22.73
CA ALA A 284 -0.16 -22.61 22.07
C ALA A 284 0.42 -23.12 20.74
N GLU A 285 0.13 -24.37 20.33
CA GLU A 285 0.79 -25.02 19.18
C GLU A 285 0.43 -24.44 17.80
N SER A 286 -0.63 -23.64 17.74
CA SER A 286 -1.14 -22.96 16.55
C SER A 286 -1.65 -21.57 16.92
N CYS A 287 -1.96 -20.72 15.93
CA CYS A 287 -2.62 -19.44 16.14
C CYS A 287 -4.14 -19.53 15.95
N GLU A 288 -4.90 -19.41 17.04
CA GLU A 288 -6.36 -19.44 17.05
C GLU A 288 -6.98 -18.06 16.72
N TYR A 289 -6.17 -17.03 16.48
CA TYR A 289 -6.65 -15.66 16.21
C TYR A 289 -6.58 -15.34 14.71
N MET A 290 -7.74 -15.28 14.09
CA MET A 290 -7.85 -15.29 12.64
C MET A 290 -7.31 -14.04 11.97
N GLY A 291 -7.35 -12.87 12.61
CA GLY A 291 -6.76 -11.65 12.06
C GLY A 291 -5.23 -11.69 12.05
N ILE A 292 -4.63 -12.25 13.10
CA ILE A 292 -3.18 -12.49 13.15
C ILE A 292 -2.80 -13.56 12.11
N HIS A 293 -3.56 -14.64 12.00
CA HIS A 293 -3.28 -15.69 11.03
C HIS A 293 -3.44 -15.20 9.58
N GLU A 294 -4.50 -14.44 9.28
CA GLU A 294 -4.73 -13.81 7.96
C GLU A 294 -3.68 -12.76 7.63
N SER A 295 -3.20 -11.99 8.61
CA SER A 295 -2.12 -11.05 8.32
C SER A 295 -0.89 -11.78 7.74
N GLN A 296 -0.63 -13.04 8.10
CA GLN A 296 0.51 -13.73 7.51
C GLN A 296 0.25 -14.08 6.04
N SER A 297 -0.90 -14.66 5.69
CA SER A 297 -1.22 -14.94 4.28
C SER A 297 -1.24 -13.68 3.43
N ARG A 298 -1.90 -12.61 3.90
CA ARG A 298 -2.01 -11.33 3.20
C ARG A 298 -0.69 -10.58 3.13
N PHE A 299 0.18 -10.68 4.12
CA PHE A 299 1.51 -10.06 4.05
C PHE A 299 2.33 -10.68 2.92
N TYR A 300 2.38 -12.01 2.84
CA TYR A 300 3.06 -12.70 1.74
C TYR A 300 2.39 -12.42 0.39
N GLU A 301 1.06 -12.51 0.30
CA GLU A 301 0.30 -12.32 -0.93
C GLU A 301 0.41 -10.89 -1.48
N ASN A 302 0.15 -9.89 -0.64
CA ASN A 302 -0.13 -8.52 -1.06
C ASN A 302 1.05 -7.59 -0.81
N ILE A 303 1.56 -7.55 0.42
CA ILE A 303 2.68 -6.66 0.76
C ILE A 303 3.94 -7.08 0.00
N LEU A 304 4.21 -8.40 -0.06
CA LEU A 304 5.35 -8.95 -0.78
C LEU A 304 4.97 -9.33 -2.22
N GLY A 305 4.03 -10.24 -2.41
CA GLY A 305 3.70 -10.82 -3.71
C GLY A 305 3.18 -9.82 -4.75
N ARG A 306 2.49 -8.74 -4.35
CA ARG A 306 2.07 -7.67 -5.29
C ARG A 306 3.07 -6.52 -5.39
N ASN A 307 4.23 -6.64 -4.78
CA ASN A 307 5.35 -5.72 -4.93
C ASN A 307 6.17 -6.09 -6.17
N LYS A 308 6.45 -5.12 -7.05
CA LYS A 308 7.28 -5.34 -8.25
C LYS A 308 8.63 -5.99 -7.93
N ASN A 309 9.24 -5.60 -6.80
CA ASN A 309 10.57 -6.04 -6.40
C ASN A 309 10.61 -7.51 -5.98
N PHE A 310 9.48 -8.09 -5.54
CA PHE A 310 9.36 -9.55 -5.29
C PHE A 310 9.62 -10.36 -6.56
N TRP A 311 9.17 -9.85 -7.69
CA TRP A 311 9.26 -10.54 -8.96
C TRP A 311 10.60 -10.32 -9.67
N VAL A 312 11.31 -9.22 -9.43
CA VAL A 312 12.62 -8.93 -10.05
C VAL A 312 13.58 -10.14 -10.08
N PRO A 313 13.82 -10.87 -8.97
CA PRO A 313 14.74 -12.03 -8.95
C PRO A 313 14.17 -13.33 -9.55
N ILE A 314 12.84 -13.42 -9.75
CA ILE A 314 12.17 -14.68 -10.10
C ILE A 314 11.32 -14.62 -11.37
N TYR A 315 11.11 -13.45 -11.97
CA TYR A 315 10.16 -13.26 -13.08
C TYR A 315 10.55 -14.09 -14.31
N GLU A 316 11.85 -14.15 -14.65
CA GLU A 316 12.33 -15.00 -15.73
C GLU A 316 12.06 -16.49 -15.46
N LYS A 317 12.12 -16.93 -14.20
CA LYS A 317 11.81 -18.31 -13.80
C LYS A 317 10.32 -18.58 -13.89
N LEU A 318 9.48 -17.62 -13.49
CA LEU A 318 8.03 -17.69 -13.66
C LEU A 318 7.69 -17.86 -15.15
N CYS A 319 8.24 -17.04 -16.03
CA CYS A 319 8.02 -17.14 -17.48
C CYS A 319 8.60 -18.43 -18.10
N ALA A 320 9.53 -19.10 -17.42
CA ALA A 320 10.00 -20.43 -17.82
C ALA A 320 9.01 -21.54 -17.40
N CYS A 321 8.30 -21.36 -16.28
CA CYS A 321 7.20 -22.24 -15.86
C CYS A 321 5.93 -22.05 -16.71
N ILE A 322 5.63 -20.81 -17.09
CA ILE A 322 4.46 -20.43 -17.91
C ILE A 322 4.96 -19.76 -19.20
N PRO A 323 5.23 -20.53 -20.28
CA PRO A 323 5.78 -20.00 -21.53
C PRO A 323 4.95 -18.88 -22.18
N GLU A 324 3.64 -18.86 -21.96
CA GLU A 324 2.70 -17.83 -22.42
C GLU A 324 2.95 -16.45 -21.81
N TYR A 325 3.75 -16.36 -20.74
CA TYR A 325 4.13 -15.09 -20.12
C TYR A 325 5.46 -14.53 -20.66
N GLN A 326 6.14 -15.22 -21.59
CA GLN A 326 7.42 -14.75 -22.15
C GLN A 326 7.33 -13.44 -22.93
N ASP A 327 6.18 -13.11 -23.52
CA ASP A 327 5.93 -11.84 -24.23
C ASP A 327 5.29 -10.75 -23.33
N ILE A 328 5.21 -11.01 -22.02
CA ILE A 328 4.72 -10.09 -21.01
C ILE A 328 5.93 -9.53 -20.25
N SER A 329 6.12 -8.22 -20.28
CA SER A 329 7.15 -7.57 -19.47
C SER A 329 6.78 -7.56 -17.99
N LEU A 330 7.78 -7.52 -17.11
CA LEU A 330 7.55 -7.40 -15.67
C LEU A 330 6.69 -6.17 -15.31
N ASN A 331 6.79 -5.09 -16.07
CA ASN A 331 5.93 -3.91 -15.87
C ASN A 331 4.46 -4.23 -16.19
N GLU A 332 4.18 -4.88 -17.31
CA GLU A 332 2.81 -5.30 -17.67
C GLU A 332 2.24 -6.25 -16.62
N PHE A 333 3.02 -7.24 -16.18
CA PHE A 333 2.64 -8.15 -15.10
C PHE A 333 2.38 -7.40 -13.78
N TYR A 334 3.26 -6.47 -13.40
CA TYR A 334 3.08 -5.64 -12.20
C TYR A 334 1.80 -4.79 -12.24
N HIS A 335 1.44 -4.25 -13.40
CA HIS A 335 0.19 -3.50 -13.55
C HIS A 335 -1.04 -4.42 -13.45
N GLU A 336 -0.99 -5.62 -14.02
CA GLU A 336 -2.09 -6.59 -13.95
C GLU A 336 -2.34 -7.09 -12.53
N ILE A 337 -1.29 -7.52 -11.83
CA ILE A 337 -1.43 -8.03 -10.45
C ILE A 337 -1.84 -6.93 -9.45
N ASN A 338 -1.86 -5.67 -9.87
CA ASN A 338 -2.37 -4.52 -9.12
C ASN A 338 -3.54 -3.85 -9.85
N HIS A 339 -4.24 -4.60 -10.70
CA HIS A 339 -5.44 -4.10 -11.37
C HIS A 339 -6.58 -3.99 -10.36
N VAL A 340 -7.15 -2.80 -10.22
CA VAL A 340 -8.22 -2.46 -9.30
C VAL A 340 -9.50 -2.32 -10.09
N ARG A 341 -10.52 -3.09 -9.70
CA ARG A 341 -11.82 -3.11 -10.38
C ARG A 341 -12.92 -3.49 -9.41
N ASN A 342 -14.06 -2.83 -9.57
CA ASN A 342 -15.27 -3.27 -8.88
C ASN A 342 -15.68 -4.64 -9.45
N SER A 343 -15.68 -5.65 -8.60
CA SER A 343 -15.97 -7.05 -8.93
C SER A 343 -16.96 -7.65 -7.95
N LEU A 344 -17.62 -8.76 -8.33
CA LEU A 344 -18.69 -9.34 -7.53
C LEU A 344 -18.18 -10.32 -6.46
N ILE A 345 -17.08 -11.00 -6.74
CA ILE A 345 -16.58 -12.14 -5.96
C ILE A 345 -15.46 -11.67 -5.04
N ARG A 346 -15.67 -11.80 -3.72
CA ARG A 346 -14.72 -11.36 -2.69
C ARG A 346 -13.33 -11.96 -2.85
N THR A 347 -13.22 -13.26 -3.13
CA THR A 347 -11.92 -13.96 -3.24
C THR A 347 -11.11 -13.52 -4.46
N GLU A 348 -11.75 -12.93 -5.47
CA GLU A 348 -11.11 -12.42 -6.69
C GLU A 348 -10.99 -10.89 -6.70
N ALA A 349 -11.38 -10.22 -5.61
CA ALA A 349 -11.30 -8.76 -5.49
C ALA A 349 -9.85 -8.31 -5.33
N ASP A 350 -9.54 -7.12 -5.84
CA ASP A 350 -8.23 -6.49 -5.65
C ASP A 350 -8.03 -6.01 -4.20
N GLU A 351 -6.79 -5.69 -3.82
CA GLU A 351 -6.44 -5.30 -2.45
C GLU A 351 -7.31 -4.15 -1.89
N VAL A 352 -7.72 -3.21 -2.75
CA VAL A 352 -8.44 -2.00 -2.31
C VAL A 352 -9.93 -2.31 -2.18
N THR A 353 -10.55 -2.87 -3.21
CA THR A 353 -11.99 -3.13 -3.19
C THR A 353 -12.36 -4.31 -2.29
N TYR A 354 -11.43 -5.25 -2.04
CA TYR A 354 -11.59 -6.35 -1.08
C TYR A 354 -12.11 -5.86 0.28
N CYS A 355 -11.61 -4.70 0.73
CA CYS A 355 -12.03 -4.07 1.98
C CYS A 355 -13.56 -3.91 2.04
N PHE A 356 -14.19 -3.48 0.95
CA PHE A 356 -15.64 -3.26 0.91
C PHE A 356 -16.45 -4.56 0.94
N HIS A 357 -15.92 -5.65 0.37
CA HIS A 357 -16.55 -6.97 0.47
C HIS A 357 -16.59 -7.46 1.92
N ILE A 358 -15.55 -7.19 2.71
CA ILE A 358 -15.55 -7.53 4.14
C ILE A 358 -16.51 -6.63 4.92
N ILE A 359 -16.43 -5.32 4.70
CA ILE A 359 -17.26 -4.34 5.42
C ILE A 359 -18.75 -4.61 5.21
N LEU A 360 -19.18 -4.93 3.98
CA LEU A 360 -20.59 -5.21 3.74
C LEU A 360 -21.09 -6.46 4.48
N ARG A 361 -20.25 -7.51 4.59
CA ARG A 361 -20.61 -8.75 5.32
C ARG A 361 -20.70 -8.48 6.81
N TYR A 362 -19.69 -7.83 7.37
CA TYR A 362 -19.69 -7.37 8.76
C TYR A 362 -20.93 -6.56 9.10
N GLU A 363 -21.32 -5.62 8.24
CA GLU A 363 -22.53 -4.83 8.45
C GLU A 363 -23.81 -5.66 8.33
N ILE A 364 -23.90 -6.62 7.40
CA ILE A 364 -25.05 -7.53 7.30
C ILE A 364 -25.16 -8.42 8.54
N GLU A 365 -24.05 -8.92 9.07
CA GLU A 365 -24.08 -9.73 10.29
C GLU A 365 -24.59 -8.92 11.50
N LYS A 366 -24.24 -7.63 11.60
CA LYS A 366 -24.85 -6.73 12.60
C LYS A 366 -26.37 -6.61 12.39
N GLU A 367 -26.84 -6.50 11.16
CA GLU A 367 -28.27 -6.49 10.86
C GLU A 367 -28.97 -7.81 11.27
N ILE A 368 -28.31 -8.95 11.06
CA ILE A 368 -28.82 -10.26 11.48
C ILE A 368 -28.96 -10.35 13.00
N PHE A 369 -27.88 -10.08 13.75
CA PHE A 369 -27.84 -10.40 15.18
C PHE A 369 -28.31 -9.27 16.10
N ARG A 370 -28.29 -8.01 15.67
CA ARG A 370 -28.74 -6.87 16.49
C ARG A 370 -30.10 -6.32 16.07
N ASN A 371 -30.39 -6.34 14.77
CA ASN A 371 -31.65 -5.85 14.23
C ASN A 371 -32.63 -6.97 13.88
N HIS A 372 -32.22 -8.23 14.02
CA HIS A 372 -33.04 -9.42 13.77
C HIS A 372 -33.71 -9.39 12.38
N VAL A 373 -32.94 -8.97 11.36
CA VAL A 373 -33.43 -8.93 9.99
C VAL A 373 -33.78 -10.34 9.51
N PRO A 374 -35.00 -10.57 8.96
CA PRO A 374 -35.39 -11.86 8.40
C PRO A 374 -34.52 -12.29 7.21
N VAL A 375 -34.28 -13.61 7.09
CA VAL A 375 -33.40 -14.18 6.05
C VAL A 375 -33.86 -13.85 4.62
N ASP A 376 -35.16 -13.72 4.38
CA ASP A 376 -35.72 -13.37 3.06
C ASP A 376 -35.36 -11.95 2.59
N ARG A 377 -34.94 -11.07 3.50
CA ARG A 377 -34.48 -9.70 3.18
C ARG A 377 -32.99 -9.63 2.86
N LEU A 378 -32.19 -10.64 3.25
CA LEU A 378 -30.74 -10.60 3.13
C LEU A 378 -30.24 -10.45 1.68
N PRO A 379 -30.82 -11.12 0.66
CA PRO A 379 -30.40 -10.92 -0.74
C PRO A 379 -30.58 -9.46 -1.21
N GLU A 380 -31.65 -8.78 -0.78
CA GLU A 380 -31.88 -7.38 -1.12
C GLU A 380 -30.88 -6.46 -0.43
N ILE A 381 -30.60 -6.68 0.86
CA ILE A 381 -29.61 -5.90 1.61
C ILE A 381 -28.22 -6.07 1.01
N TRP A 382 -27.85 -7.29 0.63
CA TRP A 382 -26.60 -7.57 -0.07
C TRP A 382 -26.45 -6.75 -1.35
N ARG A 383 -27.48 -6.78 -2.22
CA ARG A 383 -27.47 -5.99 -3.47
C ARG A 383 -27.34 -4.50 -3.19
N ASN A 384 -28.06 -3.98 -2.21
CA ASN A 384 -28.00 -2.56 -1.86
C ASN A 384 -26.61 -2.15 -1.38
N LYS A 385 -25.95 -2.96 -0.53
CA LYS A 385 -24.58 -2.67 -0.06
C LYS A 385 -23.52 -2.81 -1.16
N MET A 386 -23.65 -3.80 -2.05
CA MET A 386 -22.79 -3.91 -3.23
C MET A 386 -22.93 -2.66 -4.14
N GLN A 387 -24.15 -2.19 -4.36
CA GLN A 387 -24.39 -0.96 -5.13
C GLN A 387 -23.79 0.28 -4.46
N GLU A 388 -23.92 0.38 -3.14
CA GLU A 388 -23.44 1.51 -2.35
C GLU A 388 -21.90 1.61 -2.37
N TYR A 389 -21.21 0.50 -2.11
CA TYR A 389 -19.76 0.51 -1.95
C TYR A 389 -18.98 0.26 -3.24
N LEU A 390 -19.49 -0.61 -4.13
CA LEU A 390 -18.80 -1.04 -5.34
C LEU A 390 -19.49 -0.53 -6.63
N GLY A 391 -20.64 0.15 -6.53
CA GLY A 391 -21.33 0.67 -7.71
C GLY A 391 -21.92 -0.39 -8.64
N ILE A 392 -21.90 -1.66 -8.24
CA ILE A 392 -22.35 -2.82 -9.03
C ILE A 392 -23.30 -3.70 -8.23
N CYS A 393 -24.14 -4.46 -8.92
CA CYS A 393 -25.07 -5.41 -8.31
C CYS A 393 -24.88 -6.81 -8.90
N PRO A 394 -24.91 -7.87 -8.08
CA PRO A 394 -24.98 -9.24 -8.60
C PRO A 394 -26.29 -9.44 -9.37
N LYS A 395 -26.23 -10.22 -10.46
CA LYS A 395 -27.42 -10.51 -11.29
C LYS A 395 -28.19 -11.72 -10.80
N SER A 396 -27.57 -12.48 -9.90
CA SER A 396 -28.01 -13.79 -9.44
C SER A 396 -27.64 -13.99 -7.97
N ASP A 397 -28.24 -14.96 -7.29
CA ASP A 397 -27.94 -15.22 -5.89
C ASP A 397 -26.57 -15.91 -5.72
N ALA A 398 -26.16 -16.73 -6.71
CA ALA A 398 -24.84 -17.36 -6.78
C ALA A 398 -23.68 -16.35 -6.82
N GLU A 399 -23.85 -15.23 -7.52
CA GLU A 399 -22.88 -14.12 -7.53
C GLU A 399 -23.06 -13.17 -6.33
N GLY A 400 -24.18 -13.30 -5.61
CA GLY A 400 -24.59 -12.46 -4.49
C GLY A 400 -24.44 -13.16 -3.15
N ILE A 401 -25.56 -13.34 -2.47
CA ILE A 401 -25.66 -13.87 -1.09
C ILE A 401 -25.08 -15.28 -0.92
N LEU A 402 -25.06 -16.09 -2.00
CA LEU A 402 -24.54 -17.46 -1.98
C LEU A 402 -23.05 -17.54 -2.35
N GLN A 403 -22.36 -16.41 -2.57
CA GLN A 403 -20.99 -16.46 -3.08
C GLN A 403 -20.01 -17.10 -2.08
N ASP A 404 -20.21 -16.91 -0.78
CA ASP A 404 -19.37 -17.44 0.30
C ASP A 404 -20.09 -18.50 1.13
N MET A 405 -19.34 -19.50 1.61
CA MET A 405 -19.87 -20.59 2.44
C MET A 405 -19.98 -20.25 3.93
N HIS A 406 -19.30 -19.23 4.44
CA HIS A 406 -19.11 -19.02 5.88
C HIS A 406 -20.41 -18.96 6.71
N TRP A 407 -21.52 -18.51 6.13
CA TRP A 407 -22.78 -18.49 6.86
C TRP A 407 -23.49 -19.84 6.88
N SER A 408 -23.13 -20.77 6.00
CA SER A 408 -23.69 -22.13 6.00
C SER A 408 -23.17 -22.96 7.16
N ASP A 409 -21.91 -22.77 7.57
CA ASP A 409 -21.33 -23.47 8.73
C ASP A 409 -21.48 -22.68 10.05
N GLY A 410 -22.07 -21.48 10.02
CA GLY A 410 -22.27 -20.64 11.20
C GLY A 410 -21.05 -19.80 11.60
N SER A 411 -20.07 -19.61 10.72
CA SER A 411 -18.90 -18.73 10.91
C SER A 411 -19.24 -17.24 10.81
N PHE A 412 -20.20 -16.81 11.62
CA PHE A 412 -20.55 -15.40 11.82
C PHE A 412 -19.52 -14.71 12.73
N GLY A 413 -19.20 -13.43 12.48
CA GLY A 413 -18.14 -12.71 13.19
C GLY A 413 -16.74 -13.04 12.67
N TYR A 414 -16.63 -13.94 11.69
CA TYR A 414 -15.37 -14.33 11.06
C TYR A 414 -14.87 -13.30 10.05
N PHE A 415 -15.73 -12.81 9.15
CA PHE A 415 -15.30 -11.92 8.06
C PHE A 415 -14.44 -10.71 8.49
N PRO A 416 -14.71 -10.03 9.62
CA PRO A 416 -13.87 -8.93 10.08
C PRO A 416 -12.39 -9.29 10.24
N SER A 417 -12.07 -10.55 10.60
CA SER A 417 -10.69 -11.01 10.77
C SER A 417 -9.90 -10.86 9.47
N TYR A 418 -10.55 -11.04 8.31
CA TYR A 418 -9.91 -10.88 7.02
C TYR A 418 -9.34 -9.49 6.82
N LEU A 419 -10.14 -8.46 7.10
CA LEU A 419 -9.73 -7.06 6.92
C LEU A 419 -8.84 -6.58 8.06
N LEU A 420 -9.02 -7.12 9.28
CA LEU A 420 -8.06 -6.92 10.37
C LEU A 420 -6.67 -7.42 9.99
N GLY A 421 -6.56 -8.58 9.31
CA GLY A 421 -5.31 -9.08 8.75
C GLY A 421 -4.60 -8.06 7.86
N SER A 422 -5.30 -7.51 6.86
CA SER A 422 -4.73 -6.45 6.01
C SER A 422 -4.39 -5.17 6.78
N ILE A 423 -5.17 -4.81 7.81
CA ILE A 423 -4.85 -3.65 8.67
C ILE A 423 -3.53 -3.90 9.41
N TYR A 424 -3.34 -5.09 9.97
CA TYR A 424 -2.11 -5.47 10.65
C TYR A 424 -0.91 -5.46 9.69
N ASP A 425 -1.08 -5.88 8.43
CA ASP A 425 -0.03 -5.86 7.42
C ASP A 425 0.57 -4.47 7.21
N GLY A 426 -0.28 -3.44 7.13
CA GLY A 426 0.18 -2.06 7.04
C GLY A 426 1.03 -1.67 8.26
N MET A 427 0.65 -2.12 9.45
CA MET A 427 1.39 -1.86 10.69
C MET A 427 2.72 -2.62 10.73
N TYR A 428 2.73 -3.88 10.27
CA TYR A 428 3.94 -4.69 10.19
C TYR A 428 4.92 -4.16 9.15
N LEU A 429 4.43 -3.71 7.99
CA LEU A 429 5.26 -3.12 6.95
C LEU A 429 6.05 -1.93 7.47
N GLU A 430 5.40 -0.97 8.14
CA GLU A 430 6.09 0.19 8.70
C GLU A 430 7.14 -0.20 9.74
N GLN A 431 6.85 -1.20 10.57
CA GLN A 431 7.80 -1.68 11.57
C GLN A 431 8.97 -2.44 10.94
N ILE A 432 8.73 -3.26 9.93
CA ILE A 432 9.77 -3.96 9.17
C ILE A 432 10.67 -2.95 8.47
N GLU A 433 10.10 -1.93 7.79
CA GLU A 433 10.90 -0.90 7.12
C GLU A 433 11.78 -0.13 8.10
N LYS A 434 11.30 0.08 9.32
CA LYS A 434 12.06 0.72 10.40
C LYS A 434 13.20 -0.15 10.94
N GLU A 435 13.00 -1.46 11.08
CA GLU A 435 13.99 -2.37 11.69
C GLU A 435 14.98 -2.97 10.68
N LEU A 436 14.52 -3.29 9.47
CA LEU A 436 15.31 -3.97 8.44
C LEU A 436 15.75 -3.05 7.29
N GLY A 437 15.17 -1.85 7.16
CA GLY A 437 15.35 -0.97 6.02
C GLY A 437 14.34 -1.24 4.90
N SER A 438 14.62 -0.70 3.70
CA SER A 438 13.68 -0.75 2.57
C SER A 438 13.28 -2.18 2.19
N VAL A 439 11.99 -2.51 2.32
CA VAL A 439 11.44 -3.81 1.86
C VAL A 439 11.63 -3.98 0.35
N ASP A 440 11.53 -2.89 -0.42
CA ASP A 440 11.78 -2.89 -1.86
C ASP A 440 13.21 -3.36 -2.19
N GLU A 441 14.22 -2.93 -1.43
CA GLU A 441 15.61 -3.33 -1.64
C GLU A 441 15.86 -4.79 -1.27
N ILE A 442 15.26 -5.26 -0.16
CA ILE A 442 15.37 -6.66 0.31
C ILE A 442 14.73 -7.62 -0.71
N LEU A 443 13.57 -7.25 -1.24
CA LEU A 443 12.88 -8.06 -2.25
C LEU A 443 13.65 -8.08 -3.57
N ALA A 444 14.15 -6.92 -4.03
CA ALA A 444 14.91 -6.83 -5.27
C ALA A 444 16.23 -7.62 -5.23
N SER A 445 16.85 -7.77 -4.04
CA SER A 445 18.04 -8.62 -3.85
C SER A 445 17.72 -10.11 -3.73
N GLY A 446 16.44 -10.50 -3.69
CA GLY A 446 16.00 -11.88 -3.51
C GLY A 446 16.16 -12.41 -2.09
N GLU A 447 16.30 -11.54 -1.09
CA GLU A 447 16.58 -11.91 0.31
C GLU A 447 15.31 -11.99 1.17
N ILE A 448 14.20 -12.49 0.61
CA ILE A 448 12.89 -12.60 1.29
C ILE A 448 12.96 -13.34 2.63
N ALA A 449 13.88 -14.29 2.78
CA ALA A 449 14.13 -15.01 4.02
C ALA A 449 14.46 -14.09 5.22
N LYS A 450 14.98 -12.87 5.00
CA LYS A 450 15.18 -11.87 6.06
C LYS A 450 13.85 -11.41 6.66
N ILE A 451 12.85 -11.22 5.81
CA ILE A 451 11.50 -10.81 6.22
C ILE A 451 10.81 -11.99 6.92
N THR A 452 10.88 -13.20 6.34
CA THR A 452 10.35 -14.43 6.98
C THR A 452 10.95 -14.64 8.37
N HIS A 453 12.27 -14.48 8.53
CA HIS A 453 12.93 -14.59 9.83
C HIS A 453 12.42 -13.56 10.84
N TRP A 454 12.18 -12.32 10.40
CA TRP A 454 11.62 -11.28 11.25
C TRP A 454 10.20 -11.59 11.69
N LEU A 455 9.34 -12.03 10.76
CA LEU A 455 7.97 -12.46 11.07
C LEU A 455 7.98 -13.63 12.06
N ASN A 456 8.88 -14.60 11.88
CA ASN A 456 9.03 -15.71 12.82
C ASN A 456 9.41 -15.22 14.23
N GLU A 457 10.47 -14.43 14.35
CA GLU A 457 10.97 -13.96 15.64
C GLU A 457 9.98 -13.08 16.41
N LYS A 458 9.15 -12.32 15.68
CA LYS A 458 8.23 -11.33 16.26
C LYS A 458 6.82 -11.86 16.46
N ILE A 459 6.37 -12.78 15.61
CA ILE A 459 4.99 -13.23 15.49
C ILE A 459 4.90 -14.76 15.55
N HIS A 460 5.49 -15.49 14.57
CA HIS A 460 5.13 -16.91 14.35
C HIS A 460 5.44 -17.79 15.56
N ARG A 461 6.64 -17.67 16.13
CA ARG A 461 7.10 -18.49 17.25
C ARG A 461 6.21 -18.44 18.50
N TYR A 462 5.29 -17.48 18.61
CA TYR A 462 4.45 -17.32 19.79
C TYR A 462 3.14 -18.11 19.72
N GLY A 463 2.74 -18.62 18.55
CA GLY A 463 1.43 -19.27 18.37
C GLY A 463 0.30 -18.44 19.00
N SER A 464 -0.56 -19.07 19.80
CA SER A 464 -1.67 -18.40 20.50
C SER A 464 -1.33 -17.70 21.82
N ILE A 465 -0.07 -17.73 22.27
CA ILE A 465 0.29 -17.20 23.62
C ILE A 465 -0.03 -15.72 23.77
N ARG A 466 0.10 -14.93 22.69
CA ARG A 466 -0.18 -13.50 22.69
C ARG A 466 -1.53 -13.24 22.03
N GLU A 467 -2.44 -12.63 22.75
CA GLU A 467 -3.70 -12.15 22.16
C GLU A 467 -3.41 -11.08 21.08
N PRO A 468 -4.31 -10.86 20.12
CA PRO A 468 -4.05 -9.94 18.99
C PRO A 468 -3.55 -8.56 19.39
N LYS A 469 -4.20 -7.92 20.38
CA LYS A 469 -3.77 -6.60 20.90
C LYS A 469 -2.35 -6.65 21.50
N GLU A 470 -1.96 -7.77 22.11
CA GLU A 470 -0.62 -7.96 22.66
C GLU A 470 0.42 -8.17 21.55
N VAL A 471 0.07 -8.88 20.47
CA VAL A 471 0.93 -9.01 19.28
C VAL A 471 1.19 -7.62 18.69
N ILE A 472 0.13 -6.86 18.41
CA ILE A 472 0.25 -5.51 17.83
C ILE A 472 1.05 -4.58 18.74
N GLN A 473 0.80 -4.61 20.06
CA GLN A 473 1.56 -3.80 21.01
C GLN A 473 3.04 -4.23 21.09
N ALA A 474 3.34 -5.53 21.06
CA ALA A 474 4.71 -6.04 21.15
C ALA A 474 5.52 -5.77 19.88
N VAL A 475 4.88 -5.81 18.71
CA VAL A 475 5.52 -5.63 17.41
C VAL A 475 5.59 -4.16 17.01
N CYS A 476 4.45 -3.48 17.00
CA CYS A 476 4.31 -2.12 16.45
C CYS A 476 4.40 -1.03 17.52
N GLY A 477 4.20 -1.36 18.80
CA GLY A 477 4.31 -0.41 19.91
C GLY A 477 3.14 0.60 20.00
N ILE A 478 2.09 0.43 19.21
CA ILE A 478 0.94 1.33 19.12
C ILE A 478 -0.38 0.55 19.16
N GLU A 479 -1.50 1.24 19.40
CA GLU A 479 -2.83 0.65 19.22
C GLU A 479 -3.14 0.36 17.75
N VAL A 480 -4.05 -0.59 17.51
CA VAL A 480 -4.53 -0.94 16.17
C VAL A 480 -5.08 0.28 15.42
N SER A 481 -4.61 0.46 14.19
CA SER A 481 -4.94 1.61 13.35
C SER A 481 -4.94 1.23 11.88
N ALA A 482 -5.94 1.71 11.12
CA ALA A 482 -6.00 1.54 9.67
C ALA A 482 -5.06 2.51 8.91
N ALA A 483 -4.51 3.53 9.59
CA ALA A 483 -3.73 4.59 8.95
C ALA A 483 -2.48 4.09 8.19
N PRO A 484 -1.69 3.12 8.70
CA PRO A 484 -0.59 2.52 7.95
C PRO A 484 -1.03 1.85 6.63
N LEU A 485 -2.11 1.06 6.66
CA LEU A 485 -2.66 0.42 5.45
C LEU A 485 -3.15 1.46 4.44
N ILE A 486 -3.85 2.50 4.91
CA ILE A 486 -4.33 3.60 4.05
C ILE A 486 -3.15 4.31 3.38
N ARG A 487 -2.06 4.58 4.11
CA ARG A 487 -0.83 5.16 3.55
C ARG A 487 -0.21 4.24 2.49
N TYR A 488 -0.13 2.94 2.79
CA TYR A 488 0.36 1.94 1.85
C TYR A 488 -0.44 1.95 0.55
N PHE A 489 -1.78 1.83 0.62
CA PHE A 489 -2.64 1.84 -0.56
C PHE A 489 -2.54 3.14 -1.35
N LYS A 490 -2.59 4.30 -0.69
CA LYS A 490 -2.45 5.59 -1.38
C LYS A 490 -1.10 5.71 -2.11
N LYS A 491 0.01 5.42 -1.43
CA LYS A 491 1.36 5.48 -2.02
C LYS A 491 1.48 4.53 -3.21
N LYS A 492 1.06 3.27 -3.03
CA LYS A 492 1.15 2.23 -4.06
C LYS A 492 0.29 2.57 -5.27
N TYR A 493 -1.01 2.82 -5.06
CA TYR A 493 -1.96 2.93 -6.15
C TYR A 493 -1.91 4.28 -6.86
N ARG A 494 -1.51 5.36 -6.19
CA ARG A 494 -1.19 6.61 -6.89
C ARG A 494 -0.01 6.44 -7.84
N ARG A 495 1.00 5.64 -7.48
CA ARG A 495 2.11 5.28 -8.39
C ARG A 495 1.66 4.36 -9.52
N VAL A 496 0.93 3.27 -9.21
CA VAL A 496 0.46 2.29 -10.23
C VAL A 496 -0.41 2.95 -11.29
N TYR A 497 -1.34 3.82 -10.89
CA TYR A 497 -2.27 4.50 -11.81
C TYR A 497 -1.81 5.90 -12.22
N ARG A 498 -0.59 6.31 -11.84
CA ARG A 498 -0.02 7.63 -12.14
C ARG A 498 -0.97 8.78 -11.78
N LEU A 499 -1.55 8.69 -10.58
CA LEU A 499 -2.49 9.67 -10.01
C LEU A 499 -1.79 10.83 -9.29
N GLU A 500 -0.45 10.79 -9.18
CA GLU A 500 0.33 11.92 -8.67
C GLU A 500 0.50 12.94 -9.80
N GLU A 501 0.49 14.24 -9.45
CA GLU A 501 0.94 15.27 -10.40
C GLU A 501 2.38 14.97 -10.80
N GLN A 502 2.71 15.07 -12.08
CA GLN A 502 4.09 14.86 -12.51
C GLN A 502 5.00 15.86 -11.78
N PRO A 503 6.18 15.42 -11.27
CA PRO A 503 7.10 16.33 -10.59
C PRO A 503 7.45 17.50 -11.51
N LYS A 504 7.18 18.73 -11.04
CA LYS A 504 7.47 19.94 -11.81
C LYS A 504 8.97 20.20 -11.80
N MET A 505 9.63 19.93 -12.93
CA MET A 505 11.05 20.17 -13.14
C MET A 505 11.27 21.55 -13.78
N GLY A 506 11.95 22.45 -13.07
CA GLY A 506 12.12 23.84 -13.50
C GLY A 506 13.45 24.14 -14.17
N ILE A 507 13.44 25.05 -15.14
CA ILE A 507 14.62 25.67 -15.73
C ILE A 507 14.50 27.17 -15.53
N LEU A 508 15.39 27.73 -14.70
CA LEU A 508 15.46 29.14 -14.38
C LEU A 508 16.57 29.78 -15.21
N PHE A 509 16.27 30.86 -15.91
CA PHE A 509 17.23 31.59 -16.73
C PHE A 509 17.60 32.93 -16.10
N ASP A 510 18.88 33.30 -16.21
CA ASP A 510 19.25 34.72 -16.17
C ASP A 510 18.80 35.44 -17.47
N MET A 511 18.84 36.77 -17.44
CA MET A 511 18.49 37.64 -18.55
C MET A 511 19.71 38.04 -19.40
N ASP A 512 20.55 38.91 -18.85
CA ASP A 512 21.60 39.61 -19.58
C ASP A 512 22.82 38.72 -19.73
N GLY A 513 23.20 38.38 -20.96
CA GLY A 513 24.30 37.42 -21.20
C GLY A 513 23.82 35.97 -21.36
N THR A 514 22.54 35.71 -21.07
CA THR A 514 21.91 34.37 -21.21
C THR A 514 20.79 34.35 -22.24
N LEU A 515 19.81 35.26 -22.17
CA LEU A 515 18.69 35.33 -23.11
C LEU A 515 18.87 36.43 -24.16
N TRP A 516 19.49 37.55 -23.79
CA TRP A 516 19.74 38.67 -24.71
C TRP A 516 20.97 39.51 -24.32
N ASP A 517 21.36 40.41 -25.22
CA ASP A 517 22.26 41.53 -24.97
C ASP A 517 21.51 42.86 -25.14
N SER A 518 21.18 43.52 -24.03
CA SER A 518 20.46 44.80 -24.02
C SER A 518 21.37 46.03 -23.97
N ALA A 519 22.70 45.85 -23.86
CA ALA A 519 23.61 46.89 -23.39
C ALA A 519 23.59 48.17 -24.24
N GLU A 520 23.45 48.03 -25.56
CA GLU A 520 23.42 49.17 -26.48
C GLU A 520 22.19 50.07 -26.24
N ASN A 521 21.02 49.46 -26.06
CA ASN A 521 19.78 50.20 -25.89
C ASN A 521 19.62 50.71 -24.47
N VAL A 522 20.15 50.00 -23.47
CA VAL A 522 20.30 50.51 -22.10
C VAL A 522 21.19 51.75 -22.10
N ALA A 523 22.39 51.68 -22.70
CA ALA A 523 23.33 52.79 -22.77
C ALA A 523 22.71 54.03 -23.42
N LYS A 524 22.03 53.88 -24.57
CA LYS A 524 21.31 54.98 -25.22
C LYS A 524 20.26 55.60 -24.30
N SER A 525 19.42 54.78 -23.69
CA SER A 525 18.33 55.26 -22.84
C SER A 525 18.84 55.98 -21.58
N TRP A 526 19.93 55.50 -21.00
CA TRP A 526 20.55 56.12 -19.83
C TRP A 526 21.30 57.39 -20.19
N ASP A 527 22.04 57.40 -21.30
CA ASP A 527 22.75 58.58 -21.79
C ASP A 527 21.78 59.74 -22.03
N GLU A 528 20.63 59.48 -22.66
CA GLU A 528 19.56 60.48 -22.83
C GLU A 528 19.11 61.09 -21.50
N VAL A 529 18.83 60.26 -20.48
CA VAL A 529 18.39 60.74 -19.16
C VAL A 529 19.48 61.52 -18.45
N VAL A 530 20.73 61.08 -18.55
CA VAL A 530 21.89 61.76 -17.95
C VAL A 530 22.08 63.14 -18.58
N GLN A 531 21.99 63.26 -19.90
CA GLN A 531 22.04 64.56 -20.59
C GLN A 531 20.83 65.44 -20.22
N GLU A 532 19.61 64.90 -20.18
CA GLU A 532 18.39 65.62 -19.81
C GLU A 532 18.44 66.17 -18.37
N CYS A 533 19.07 65.43 -17.45
CA CYS A 533 19.24 65.84 -16.05
C CYS A 533 20.38 66.85 -15.83
N GLY A 534 21.09 67.25 -16.90
CA GLY A 534 22.15 68.26 -16.84
C GLY A 534 23.52 67.73 -16.43
N TYR A 535 23.70 66.41 -16.39
CA TYR A 535 24.96 65.74 -16.04
C TYR A 535 25.85 65.50 -17.27
N THR A 536 26.03 66.53 -18.11
CA THR A 536 26.66 66.42 -19.44
C THR A 536 28.14 66.01 -19.43
N GLN A 537 28.76 65.94 -18.26
CA GLN A 537 30.12 65.42 -18.09
C GLN A 537 30.20 63.89 -18.15
N PHE A 538 29.06 63.19 -17.98
CA PHE A 538 28.98 61.74 -18.10
C PHE A 538 28.38 61.39 -19.47
N HIS A 539 28.99 60.44 -20.16
CA HIS A 539 28.46 59.84 -21.38
C HIS A 539 28.47 58.33 -21.19
N ILE A 540 27.32 57.68 -21.41
CA ILE A 540 27.17 56.25 -21.16
C ILE A 540 27.34 55.50 -22.48
N ALA A 541 28.47 54.80 -22.63
CA ALA A 541 28.70 53.91 -23.76
C ALA A 541 28.22 52.48 -23.48
N THR A 542 28.06 51.70 -24.55
CA THR A 542 27.67 50.28 -24.46
C THR A 542 28.63 49.47 -23.59
N GLU A 543 29.94 49.72 -23.70
CA GLU A 543 30.98 49.04 -22.93
C GLU A 543 30.88 49.34 -21.43
N ASP A 544 30.43 50.55 -21.06
CA ASP A 544 30.23 50.93 -19.66
C ASP A 544 29.11 50.11 -19.04
N ILE A 545 28.00 49.92 -19.77
CA ILE A 545 26.88 49.07 -19.34
C ILE A 545 27.31 47.62 -19.23
N LYS A 546 28.01 47.07 -20.24
CA LYS A 546 28.53 45.68 -20.20
C LYS A 546 29.44 45.44 -19.00
N GLY A 547 30.24 46.42 -18.60
CA GLY A 547 31.14 46.32 -17.45
C GLY A 547 30.42 46.25 -16.08
N VAL A 548 29.15 46.66 -16.03
CA VAL A 548 28.37 46.72 -14.78
C VAL A 548 27.12 45.84 -14.77
N MET A 549 26.82 45.16 -15.87
CA MET A 549 25.73 44.16 -15.94
C MET A 549 25.88 43.07 -14.87
N GLY A 550 24.73 42.62 -14.35
CA GLY A 550 24.65 41.64 -13.25
C GLY A 550 24.97 42.19 -11.85
N LYS A 551 25.41 43.45 -11.71
CA LYS A 551 25.61 44.11 -10.42
C LYS A 551 24.30 44.72 -9.90
N THR A 552 24.24 44.96 -8.60
CA THR A 552 23.12 45.69 -7.99
C THR A 552 23.17 47.17 -8.35
N MET A 553 22.01 47.82 -8.35
CA MET A 553 21.84 49.19 -8.86
C MET A 553 22.66 50.24 -8.09
N ASP A 554 22.87 50.04 -6.79
CA ASP A 554 23.74 50.88 -5.95
C ASP A 554 25.22 50.80 -6.36
N VAL A 555 25.70 49.61 -6.73
CA VAL A 555 27.06 49.40 -7.23
C VAL A 555 27.22 49.98 -8.64
N ILE A 556 26.22 49.79 -9.50
CA ILE A 556 26.19 50.40 -10.84
C ILE A 556 26.30 51.93 -10.71
N ALA A 557 25.57 52.52 -9.76
CA ALA A 557 25.61 53.95 -9.46
C ALA A 557 27.02 54.46 -9.19
N GLU A 558 27.73 53.76 -8.30
CA GLU A 558 29.06 54.15 -7.85
C GLU A 558 30.08 54.12 -8.97
N LEU A 559 29.97 53.13 -9.85
CA LEU A 559 30.91 52.93 -10.95
C LEU A 559 30.68 53.92 -12.10
N LEU A 560 29.42 54.14 -12.48
CA LEU A 560 29.09 54.99 -13.64
C LEU A 560 29.04 56.48 -13.31
N PHE A 561 28.70 56.84 -12.07
CA PHE A 561 28.53 58.23 -11.66
C PHE A 561 29.40 58.58 -10.43
N PRO A 562 30.73 58.44 -10.53
CA PRO A 562 31.62 58.81 -9.44
C PRO A 562 31.55 60.31 -9.16
N GLY A 563 31.46 60.68 -7.88
CA GLY A 563 31.47 62.07 -7.45
C GLY A 563 30.11 62.79 -7.45
N ILE A 564 29.01 62.13 -7.82
CA ILE A 564 27.64 62.61 -7.53
C ILE A 564 27.27 62.25 -6.09
N GLU A 565 26.64 63.17 -5.36
CA GLU A 565 26.16 62.92 -4.00
C GLU A 565 25.18 61.73 -3.95
N PRO A 566 25.24 60.85 -2.93
CA PRO A 566 24.51 59.57 -2.93
C PRO A 566 23.01 59.67 -3.19
N LYS A 567 22.37 60.73 -2.67
CA LYS A 567 20.92 60.96 -2.84
C LYS A 567 20.58 61.34 -4.29
N GLU A 568 21.34 62.27 -4.88
CA GLU A 568 21.13 62.72 -6.26
C GLU A 568 21.42 61.59 -7.25
N ARG A 569 22.43 60.77 -6.94
CA ARG A 569 22.80 59.59 -7.73
C ARG A 569 21.68 58.54 -7.74
N ALA A 570 21.04 58.29 -6.60
CA ALA A 570 19.90 57.39 -6.52
C ALA A 570 18.69 57.91 -7.31
N GLU A 571 18.41 59.22 -7.24
CA GLU A 571 17.34 59.86 -8.01
C GLU A 571 17.60 59.80 -9.54
N LEU A 572 18.85 59.98 -9.97
CA LEU A 572 19.25 59.85 -11.37
C LEU A 572 19.03 58.42 -11.88
N LEU A 573 19.48 57.42 -11.14
CA LEU A 573 19.29 56.01 -11.53
C LEU A 573 17.84 55.57 -11.56
N GLN A 574 17.00 56.08 -10.67
CA GLN A 574 15.57 55.80 -10.73
C GLN A 574 14.96 56.30 -12.04
N LYS A 575 15.39 57.48 -12.53
CA LYS A 575 14.96 58.00 -13.83
C LYS A 575 15.52 57.18 -15.00
N CYS A 576 16.78 56.77 -14.91
CA CYS A 576 17.41 55.90 -15.92
C CYS A 576 16.65 54.57 -16.04
N GLY A 577 16.39 53.87 -14.92
CA GLY A 577 15.64 52.62 -14.93
C GLY A 577 14.19 52.77 -15.43
N ALA A 578 13.52 53.87 -15.08
CA ALA A 578 12.18 54.15 -15.59
C ALA A 578 12.16 54.38 -17.12
N ARG A 579 13.15 55.12 -17.66
CA ARG A 579 13.29 55.33 -19.12
C ARG A 579 13.68 54.04 -19.82
N GLU A 580 14.63 53.30 -19.26
CA GLU A 580 15.13 52.01 -19.76
C GLU A 580 13.98 51.02 -19.98
N ASN A 581 13.13 50.79 -18.99
CA ASN A 581 12.02 49.84 -19.12
C ASN A 581 11.06 50.22 -20.26
N GLY A 582 10.78 51.52 -20.44
CA GLY A 582 9.96 52.01 -21.55
C GLY A 582 10.67 51.84 -22.89
N TYR A 583 11.95 52.21 -22.94
CA TYR A 583 12.77 52.15 -24.14
C TYR A 583 12.97 50.71 -24.63
N LEU A 584 13.28 49.77 -23.74
CA LEU A 584 13.47 48.35 -24.05
C LEU A 584 12.17 47.67 -24.48
N ARG A 585 11.02 48.08 -23.92
CA ARG A 585 9.71 47.56 -24.37
C ARG A 585 9.43 47.92 -25.83
N GLU A 586 9.88 49.10 -26.27
CA GLU A 586 9.71 49.56 -27.65
C GLU A 586 10.81 49.05 -28.60
N HIS A 587 12.07 49.04 -28.16
CA HIS A 587 13.23 48.83 -29.03
C HIS A 587 13.92 47.46 -28.85
N GLY A 588 13.62 46.73 -27.77
CA GLY A 588 14.23 45.45 -27.45
C GLY A 588 15.72 45.53 -27.14
N GLY A 589 16.38 44.37 -27.14
CA GLY A 589 17.84 44.20 -27.19
C GLY A 589 18.27 43.34 -28.39
N THR A 590 19.43 42.71 -28.32
CA THR A 590 19.83 41.67 -29.25
C THR A 590 19.52 40.31 -28.64
N LEU A 591 18.44 39.66 -29.10
CA LEU A 591 18.10 38.31 -28.66
C LEU A 591 19.15 37.31 -29.17
N TYR A 592 19.62 36.39 -28.32
CA TYR A 592 20.54 35.35 -28.78
C TYR A 592 19.86 34.40 -29.79
N PRO A 593 20.62 33.68 -30.63
CA PRO A 593 20.04 32.83 -31.67
C PRO A 593 19.13 31.72 -31.12
N GLU A 594 17.98 31.51 -31.78
CA GLU A 594 17.07 30.38 -31.55
C GLU A 594 16.51 30.21 -30.10
N ILE A 595 16.49 31.27 -29.27
CA ILE A 595 15.97 31.20 -27.88
C ILE A 595 14.54 30.64 -27.84
N ARG A 596 13.60 31.26 -28.57
CA ARG A 596 12.17 30.86 -28.56
C ARG A 596 11.99 29.39 -28.91
N LYS A 597 12.53 28.96 -30.05
CA LYS A 597 12.41 27.59 -30.54
C LYS A 597 13.02 26.57 -29.56
N THR A 598 14.11 26.93 -28.89
CA THR A 598 14.74 26.06 -27.90
C THR A 598 13.88 25.95 -26.64
N MET A 599 13.32 27.07 -26.15
CA MET A 599 12.39 27.07 -25.02
C MET A 599 11.12 26.27 -25.33
N GLU A 600 10.54 26.41 -26.52
CA GLU A 600 9.41 25.59 -26.99
C GLU A 600 9.74 24.10 -26.91
N LYS A 601 10.90 23.68 -27.41
CA LYS A 601 11.37 22.29 -27.32
C LYS A 601 11.56 21.82 -25.87
N LEU A 602 12.05 22.67 -24.98
CA LEU A 602 12.19 22.33 -23.55
C LEU A 602 10.81 22.12 -22.89
N LYS A 603 9.79 22.91 -23.24
CA LYS A 603 8.41 22.68 -22.79
C LYS A 603 7.84 21.39 -23.35
N GLU A 604 8.07 21.07 -24.63
CA GLU A 604 7.67 19.79 -25.23
C GLU A 604 8.32 18.58 -24.53
N MET A 605 9.52 18.76 -23.98
CA MET A 605 10.21 17.75 -23.18
C MET A 605 9.67 17.62 -21.74
N GLY A 606 8.75 18.50 -21.32
CA GLY A 606 8.09 18.46 -20.01
C GLY A 606 8.71 19.36 -18.94
N TYR A 607 9.59 20.31 -19.30
CA TYR A 607 10.16 21.26 -18.34
C TYR A 607 9.35 22.56 -18.25
N HIS A 608 9.34 23.14 -17.05
CA HIS A 608 8.72 24.43 -16.74
C HIS A 608 9.78 25.54 -16.78
N LEU A 609 9.46 26.69 -17.38
CA LEU A 609 10.46 27.73 -17.68
C LEU A 609 10.21 29.02 -16.90
N TYR A 610 11.28 29.58 -16.32
CA TYR A 610 11.23 30.72 -15.40
C TYR A 610 12.38 31.69 -15.66
N ILE A 611 12.25 32.94 -15.22
CA ILE A 611 13.33 33.93 -15.29
C ILE A 611 13.58 34.52 -13.90
N VAL A 612 14.84 34.52 -13.45
CA VAL A 612 15.24 35.21 -12.22
C VAL A 612 16.46 36.07 -12.49
N SER A 613 16.39 37.38 -12.20
CA SER A 613 17.51 38.29 -12.47
C SER A 613 17.72 39.34 -11.38
N ASN A 614 18.90 39.98 -11.35
CA ASN A 614 19.20 41.08 -10.42
C ASN A 614 18.71 42.45 -10.91
N CYS A 615 17.93 42.49 -11.99
CA CYS A 615 17.41 43.72 -12.57
C CYS A 615 16.35 44.40 -11.68
N GLN A 616 15.93 45.61 -12.08
CA GLN A 616 14.81 46.31 -11.45
C GLN A 616 13.46 45.79 -11.95
N SER A 617 12.39 46.12 -11.23
CA SER A 617 11.02 45.77 -11.61
C SER A 617 10.65 46.46 -12.93
N GLY A 618 10.01 45.72 -13.84
CA GLY A 618 9.63 46.19 -15.17
C GLY A 618 10.61 45.84 -16.29
N TYR A 619 11.81 45.36 -15.97
CA TYR A 619 12.85 45.04 -16.95
C TYR A 619 12.63 43.68 -17.62
N ILE A 620 12.36 42.62 -16.84
CA ILE A 620 11.99 41.30 -17.39
C ILE A 620 10.69 41.42 -18.18
N GLU A 621 9.74 42.19 -17.66
CA GLU A 621 8.45 42.44 -18.30
C GLU A 621 8.62 43.15 -19.64
N ALA A 622 9.53 44.12 -19.76
CA ALA A 622 9.84 44.76 -21.03
C ALA A 622 10.36 43.76 -22.09
N PHE A 623 11.20 42.81 -21.68
CA PHE A 623 11.63 41.71 -22.55
C PHE A 623 10.47 40.81 -22.97
N LEU A 624 9.66 40.34 -22.01
CA LEU A 624 8.52 39.47 -22.28
C LEU A 624 7.51 40.14 -23.21
N ASP A 625 7.26 41.43 -23.02
CA ASP A 625 6.36 42.24 -23.85
C ASP A 625 6.92 42.43 -25.27
N HIS A 626 8.20 42.79 -25.42
CA HIS A 626 8.77 43.08 -26.73
C HIS A 626 8.87 41.82 -27.60
N TYR A 627 9.34 40.70 -27.04
CA TYR A 627 9.53 39.46 -27.78
C TYR A 627 8.40 38.43 -27.61
N GLN A 628 7.35 38.81 -26.88
CA GLN A 628 6.12 38.02 -26.70
C GLN A 628 6.36 36.66 -26.04
N PHE A 629 7.19 36.55 -24.99
CA PHE A 629 7.54 35.27 -24.32
C PHE A 629 6.59 34.82 -23.20
N HIS A 630 5.48 35.54 -23.00
CA HIS A 630 4.49 35.27 -21.94
C HIS A 630 3.82 33.88 -22.04
N ASP A 631 3.84 33.23 -23.21
CA ASP A 631 3.34 31.87 -23.44
C ASP A 631 4.33 30.77 -22.97
N LEU A 632 5.61 31.12 -22.87
CA LEU A 632 6.69 30.19 -22.54
C LEU A 632 7.11 30.29 -21.09
N VAL A 633 7.27 31.50 -20.56
CA VAL A 633 7.74 31.78 -19.19
C VAL A 633 6.55 31.80 -18.23
N GLU A 634 6.57 30.90 -17.25
CA GLU A 634 5.44 30.69 -16.34
C GLU A 634 5.45 31.65 -15.15
N ASP A 635 6.63 32.05 -14.71
CA ASP A 635 6.80 32.96 -13.57
C ASP A 635 8.18 33.65 -13.62
N ILE A 636 8.28 34.81 -12.98
CA ILE A 636 9.47 35.66 -12.97
C ILE A 636 9.77 36.23 -11.59
N GLU A 637 11.03 36.47 -11.27
CA GLU A 637 11.40 37.22 -10.08
C GLU A 637 12.65 38.10 -10.30
N CYS A 638 12.70 39.25 -9.64
CA CYS A 638 13.90 40.08 -9.66
C CYS A 638 14.13 40.85 -8.37
N TYR A 639 15.35 41.38 -8.22
CA TYR A 639 15.72 42.23 -7.09
C TYR A 639 14.73 43.39 -6.90
N GLY A 640 14.34 44.07 -7.98
CA GLY A 640 13.46 45.25 -7.89
C GLY A 640 12.05 44.99 -7.34
N ASN A 641 11.57 43.74 -7.33
CA ASN A 641 10.24 43.41 -6.83
C ASN A 641 10.17 43.31 -5.31
N ASN A 642 11.25 42.87 -4.66
CA ASN A 642 11.23 42.50 -3.24
C ASN A 642 12.51 42.83 -2.45
N LEU A 643 13.53 43.41 -3.12
CA LEU A 643 14.83 43.79 -2.58
C LEU A 643 15.68 42.64 -2.01
N LYS A 644 15.36 41.39 -2.35
CA LYS A 644 16.15 40.22 -1.96
C LYS A 644 17.25 39.93 -2.97
N GLN A 645 18.31 39.31 -2.49
CA GLN A 645 19.43 38.87 -3.33
C GLN A 645 19.00 37.73 -4.26
N LYS A 646 19.71 37.56 -5.38
CA LYS A 646 19.39 36.56 -6.41
C LYS A 646 19.17 35.16 -5.87
N GLY A 647 20.05 34.67 -5.00
CA GLY A 647 19.95 33.32 -4.44
C GLY A 647 18.66 33.11 -3.63
N ASP A 648 18.21 34.13 -2.89
CA ASP A 648 16.95 34.07 -2.15
C ASP A 648 15.74 34.14 -3.10
N ASN A 649 15.86 34.85 -4.22
CA ASN A 649 14.82 34.91 -5.25
C ASN A 649 14.69 33.61 -6.04
N ILE A 650 15.81 32.93 -6.32
CA ILE A 650 15.82 31.58 -6.87
C ILE A 650 15.07 30.63 -5.92
N ALA A 651 15.46 30.60 -4.63
CA ALA A 651 14.79 29.74 -3.65
C ALA A 651 13.30 30.07 -3.47
N LEU A 652 12.95 31.36 -3.46
CA LEU A 652 11.57 31.83 -3.36
C LEU A 652 10.72 31.39 -4.55
N LEU A 653 11.24 31.54 -5.77
CA LEU A 653 10.54 31.16 -7.00
C LEU A 653 10.36 29.64 -7.06
N THR A 654 11.40 28.87 -6.73
CA THR A 654 11.32 27.40 -6.68
C THR A 654 10.25 26.93 -5.70
N ALA A 655 10.22 27.49 -4.49
CA ALA A 655 9.24 27.12 -3.47
C ALA A 655 7.80 27.51 -3.83
N ARG A 656 7.58 28.71 -4.39
CA ARG A 656 6.21 29.18 -4.69
C ARG A 656 5.57 28.50 -5.91
N ASN A 657 6.37 27.84 -6.74
CA ASN A 657 5.91 27.10 -7.91
C ASN A 657 5.87 25.58 -7.69
N ASP A 658 6.12 25.12 -6.46
CA ASP A 658 6.14 23.70 -6.08
C ASP A 658 7.07 22.86 -6.96
N LEU A 659 8.25 23.41 -7.30
CA LEU A 659 9.23 22.71 -8.12
C LEU A 659 9.88 21.58 -7.34
N SER A 660 9.89 20.38 -7.92
CA SER A 660 10.49 19.18 -7.32
C SER A 660 12.02 19.23 -7.38
N ASP A 661 12.56 19.76 -8.47
CA ASP A 661 13.98 20.06 -8.67
C ASP A 661 14.11 21.10 -9.80
N ALA A 662 15.25 21.78 -9.88
CA ALA A 662 15.47 22.78 -10.91
C ALA A 662 16.95 23.01 -11.26
N VAL A 663 17.19 23.46 -12.49
CA VAL A 663 18.49 24.02 -12.91
C VAL A 663 18.41 25.51 -13.10
N TYR A 664 19.52 26.19 -12.86
CA TYR A 664 19.71 27.59 -13.19
C TYR A 664 20.72 27.74 -14.32
N VAL A 665 20.42 28.55 -15.34
CA VAL A 665 21.30 28.85 -16.48
C VAL A 665 21.70 30.33 -16.42
N GLY A 666 23.01 30.60 -16.35
CA GLY A 666 23.57 31.95 -16.26
C GLY A 666 25.00 32.01 -16.80
N ASP A 667 25.55 33.21 -16.99
CA ASP A 667 26.84 33.43 -17.64
C ASP A 667 27.93 34.00 -16.71
N ILE A 668 27.55 34.51 -15.53
CA ILE A 668 28.51 35.16 -14.62
C ILE A 668 28.72 34.39 -13.31
N GLN A 669 29.85 34.64 -12.63
CA GLN A 669 30.16 34.07 -11.31
C GLN A 669 29.05 34.31 -10.26
N GLY A 670 28.42 35.48 -10.31
CA GLY A 670 27.33 35.82 -9.38
C GLY A 670 26.12 34.88 -9.53
N ASP A 671 25.87 34.35 -10.73
CA ASP A 671 24.79 33.40 -10.96
C ASP A 671 25.11 32.04 -10.38
N TYR A 672 26.35 31.58 -10.56
CA TYR A 672 26.84 30.35 -9.94
C TYR A 672 26.71 30.44 -8.41
N ASP A 673 27.23 31.50 -7.80
CA ASP A 673 27.20 31.69 -6.35
C ASP A 673 25.76 31.74 -5.83
N ALA A 674 24.86 32.44 -6.52
CA ALA A 674 23.43 32.51 -6.18
C ALA A 674 22.72 31.15 -6.32
N THR A 675 23.04 30.39 -7.35
CA THR A 675 22.46 29.06 -7.59
C THR A 675 22.89 28.06 -6.51
N MET A 676 24.17 28.08 -6.13
CA MET A 676 24.68 27.23 -5.04
C MET A 676 24.07 27.60 -3.70
N HIS A 677 23.85 28.89 -3.42
CA HIS A 677 23.13 29.35 -2.23
C HIS A 677 21.69 28.81 -2.17
N ALA A 678 21.01 28.71 -3.31
CA ALA A 678 19.68 28.14 -3.42
C ALA A 678 19.65 26.59 -3.41
N GLY A 679 20.81 25.93 -3.43
CA GLY A 679 20.91 24.46 -3.43
C GLY A 679 20.55 23.79 -4.75
N LEU A 680 20.65 24.50 -5.89
CA LEU A 680 20.28 24.01 -7.21
C LEU A 680 21.49 23.67 -8.10
N THR A 681 21.24 23.04 -9.24
CA THR A 681 22.27 22.75 -10.25
C THR A 681 22.47 23.94 -11.18
N PHE A 682 23.72 24.30 -11.50
CA PHE A 682 24.05 25.43 -12.38
C PHE A 682 24.58 24.97 -13.76
N ILE A 683 24.10 25.61 -14.83
CA ILE A 683 24.65 25.48 -16.19
C ILE A 683 25.22 26.82 -16.64
N HIS A 684 26.47 26.81 -17.07
CA HIS A 684 27.16 28.01 -17.54
C HIS A 684 26.87 28.31 -19.02
N ALA A 685 26.33 29.49 -19.31
CA ALA A 685 26.21 30.03 -20.65
C ALA A 685 27.54 30.68 -21.08
N ALA A 686 28.44 29.90 -21.68
CA ALA A 686 29.80 30.33 -21.98
C ALA A 686 29.91 31.40 -23.09
N TYR A 687 28.82 31.64 -23.83
CA TYR A 687 28.70 32.68 -24.85
C TYR A 687 28.32 34.06 -24.29
N GLY A 688 28.03 34.18 -22.99
CA GLY A 688 27.61 35.41 -22.34
C GLY A 688 28.75 36.40 -22.06
N PHE A 689 28.52 37.32 -21.13
CA PHE A 689 29.42 38.43 -20.82
C PHE A 689 30.55 38.05 -19.86
N GLY A 690 30.34 37.04 -19.02
CA GLY A 690 31.23 36.67 -17.93
C GLY A 690 32.16 35.48 -18.16
N GLN A 691 32.92 35.17 -17.11
CA GLN A 691 33.59 33.89 -16.92
C GLN A 691 33.33 33.41 -15.51
N ILE A 692 33.20 32.10 -15.35
CA ILE A 692 33.13 31.43 -14.04
C ILE A 692 34.46 30.74 -13.72
N LYS A 693 34.78 30.55 -12.44
CA LYS A 693 36.03 29.89 -12.01
C LYS A 693 35.86 28.38 -11.85
N GLU A 694 34.63 27.94 -11.59
CA GLU A 694 34.30 26.57 -11.24
C GLU A 694 34.04 25.71 -12.48
N LYS A 695 34.31 24.40 -12.35
CA LYS A 695 33.97 23.43 -13.40
C LYS A 695 32.53 22.98 -13.23
N THR A 696 31.65 23.45 -14.10
CA THR A 696 30.25 23.01 -14.20
C THR A 696 29.91 22.61 -15.64
N ALA A 697 28.70 22.06 -15.85
CA ALA A 697 28.16 21.90 -17.19
C ALA A 697 28.09 23.27 -17.87
N ALA A 698 28.55 23.35 -19.13
CA ALA A 698 28.61 24.60 -19.89
C ALA A 698 28.03 24.38 -21.28
N ILE A 699 27.45 25.43 -21.83
CA ILE A 699 26.91 25.49 -23.19
C ILE A 699 27.59 26.61 -23.97
N GLU A 700 27.97 26.34 -25.22
CA GLU A 700 28.53 27.34 -26.14
C GLU A 700 27.43 28.02 -26.96
N ALA A 701 26.21 27.44 -26.97
CA ALA A 701 25.01 28.03 -27.55
C ALA A 701 23.75 27.57 -26.80
N PHE A 702 22.74 28.44 -26.70
CA PHE A 702 21.48 28.12 -26.01
C PHE A 702 20.80 26.84 -26.56
N THR A 703 20.97 26.56 -27.86
CA THR A 703 20.45 25.37 -28.55
C THR A 703 20.96 24.03 -28.02
N GLU A 704 21.99 24.03 -27.18
CA GLU A 704 22.56 22.81 -26.56
C GLU A 704 21.77 22.35 -25.32
N LEU A 705 20.94 23.22 -24.72
CA LEU A 705 20.17 22.90 -23.51
C LEU A 705 19.31 21.63 -23.62
N PRO A 706 18.57 21.36 -24.72
CA PRO A 706 17.78 20.13 -24.85
C PRO A 706 18.62 18.84 -24.80
N GLN A 707 19.93 18.91 -25.01
CA GLN A 707 20.83 17.77 -24.94
C GLN A 707 21.42 17.59 -23.53
N ILE A 708 21.72 18.69 -22.85
CA ILE A 708 22.40 18.68 -21.55
C ILE A 708 21.41 18.53 -20.40
N ILE A 709 20.25 19.21 -20.44
CA ILE A 709 19.29 19.22 -19.33
C ILE A 709 18.87 17.81 -18.89
N PRO A 710 18.55 16.85 -19.77
CA PRO A 710 18.22 15.49 -19.35
C PRO A 710 19.30 14.79 -18.51
N SER A 711 20.58 15.17 -18.66
CA SER A 711 21.68 14.58 -17.90
C SER A 711 21.86 15.19 -16.50
N VAL A 712 21.37 16.41 -16.28
CA VAL A 712 21.52 17.16 -15.02
C VAL A 712 20.21 17.35 -14.26
N LEU A 713 19.07 17.22 -14.94
CA LEU A 713 17.71 17.30 -14.39
C LEU A 713 16.81 16.22 -15.05
N PRO A 714 17.04 14.93 -14.76
CA PRO A 714 16.31 13.84 -15.42
C PRO A 714 14.86 13.73 -14.93
N ILE A 715 13.91 13.78 -15.87
CA ILE A 715 12.49 13.49 -15.60
C ILE A 715 12.27 11.98 -15.33
N GLU A 716 13.14 11.11 -15.83
CA GLU A 716 13.01 9.64 -15.75
C GLU A 716 13.23 9.03 -14.37
N LYS A 717 13.73 9.77 -13.36
CA LYS A 717 13.79 9.26 -11.98
C LYS A 717 12.40 8.94 -11.39
N PHE A 718 11.33 9.34 -12.08
CA PHE A 718 9.94 9.25 -11.62
C PHE A 718 9.00 8.61 -12.65
N LYS A 719 9.53 8.05 -13.76
CA LYS A 719 8.77 7.25 -14.75
C LYS A 719 9.00 5.77 -14.54
#